data_AF-A0A9P5SZR0-F1
#
_entry.id   AF-A0A9P5SZR0-F1
#
_cell.length_a   1.000
_cell.length_b   1.000
_cell.length_c   1.000
_cell.angle_alpha   90.00
_cell.angle_beta   90.00
_cell.angle_gamma   90.00
#
_symmetry.space_group_name_H-M   'P 1'
#
loop_
_entity.id
_entity.type
_entity.pdbx_description
1 polymer ?
#
loop_
_entity_poly.entity_id
_entity_poly.type
_entity_poly.pdbx_seq_one_letter_code
_entity_poly.pdbx_strand_id
1 'polypeptide(L)'
;MSGQDDILIGSPSANRNHRQIEPLIGFFVNTLALRIDLSGEPTVRQLLERVRKTSIDAQNHQDLPFEQVVDIVQPPRSLSHSPLFQVMFVMQNNETSEWHLPGLEVSDANASYDIAKFDLTLGLYESDNEIIGGMSYSTALFDRATVERHVGYLCSMLQAMVEDVDRPVMSVNLLSKTERDIVLVEWNDTREDYPDHLCIHHLFEQQVERTPQAAALVFNVQSLTYAELNERANRLAHHLIELGVRPDSLVAICVERSIAMIVGVLAILKAGGAYVPLDPAYASERLRDILTDASPNIVIVDAVGRTTLGEAISCTMVVDPDELQDTNQQQERSRVKSIASKQLAHNPRVPELTSSHLAYIIYTSGSTGKPKGVMIEHQGVVNLIHGRPESFGISTSSRALLFTSLNFDHSVSEIFSALTGGACLHLVQDEIRLDRLKLWDYFEQHSITHASITPTLLQDSKDLVPLTTPLTFVIMGETLPSSLIPQVQKVVPNGKIINEYGPTETAVATTIWKCPRGFQDDIVPIGRPIPNKTIYILDRNQQPVPMGVIGELYIGGVGVARGYLNQPDLTSNVFLRDPFSGEEGARMYKTGDLGRYLPDGNISFLGRNDHQVKIRGFRIELGEIEARLVDHPMVDKATVITIGDGSDKKLVGYIVAKPDDNL
;
A
#
# COMPACT_ATOMS: atom_id res chain seq x y z
N MET A 1 -10.88 15.23 11.45
CA MET A 1 -11.91 14.37 10.82
C MET A 1 -12.02 14.60 9.31
N SER A 2 -12.17 15.83 8.81
CA SER A 2 -12.20 16.08 7.35
C SER A 2 -10.81 16.19 6.70
N GLY A 3 -9.75 16.36 7.50
CA GLY A 3 -8.40 16.63 7.00
C GLY A 3 -8.22 18.04 6.40
N GLN A 4 -9.17 18.95 6.68
CA GLN A 4 -9.18 20.31 6.14
C GLN A 4 -8.81 21.33 7.22
N ASP A 5 -8.06 22.36 6.83
CA ASP A 5 -7.74 23.51 7.69
C ASP A 5 -8.68 24.70 7.45
N ASP A 6 -9.61 24.62 6.49
CA ASP A 6 -10.58 25.67 6.16
C ASP A 6 -11.97 25.05 6.05
N ILE A 7 -12.88 25.42 6.95
CA ILE A 7 -14.17 24.75 7.15
C ILE A 7 -15.31 25.76 7.05
N LEU A 8 -16.39 25.37 6.38
CA LEU A 8 -17.63 26.16 6.28
C LEU A 8 -18.76 25.47 7.07
N ILE A 9 -19.39 26.22 7.98
CA ILE A 9 -20.51 25.75 8.80
C ILE A 9 -21.69 26.70 8.61
N GLY A 10 -22.87 26.15 8.33
CA GLY A 10 -24.11 26.92 8.31
C GLY A 10 -24.62 27.18 9.72
N SER A 11 -25.14 28.37 9.98
CA SER A 11 -25.85 28.67 11.23
C SER A 11 -27.06 29.58 10.98
N PRO A 12 -28.23 29.28 11.56
CA PRO A 12 -29.42 30.11 11.36
C PRO A 12 -29.33 31.39 12.19
N SER A 13 -29.77 32.50 11.60
CA SER A 13 -30.12 33.73 12.31
C SER A 13 -31.64 33.91 12.30
N ALA A 14 -32.21 34.32 13.43
CA ALA A 14 -33.63 34.65 13.53
C ALA A 14 -34.03 35.78 12.57
N ASN A 15 -33.09 36.69 12.24
CA ASN A 15 -33.26 37.82 11.34
C ASN A 15 -34.49 38.70 11.70
N ARG A 16 -34.75 38.83 13.02
CA ARG A 16 -35.81 39.67 13.59
C ARG A 16 -35.22 40.95 14.21
N ASN A 17 -34.36 41.63 13.45
CA ASN A 17 -33.58 42.78 13.93
C ASN A 17 -34.39 44.07 14.07
N HIS A 18 -35.63 44.10 13.55
CA HIS A 18 -36.53 45.23 13.66
C HIS A 18 -37.69 44.92 14.63
N ARG A 19 -37.95 45.82 15.58
CA ARG A 19 -39.08 45.67 16.54
C ARG A 19 -40.45 45.47 15.89
N GLN A 20 -40.62 45.96 14.65
CA GLN A 20 -41.89 45.85 13.92
C GLN A 20 -42.17 44.44 13.42
N ILE A 21 -41.12 43.63 13.17
CA ILE A 21 -41.25 42.26 12.64
C ILE A 21 -41.24 41.19 13.74
N GLU A 22 -40.81 41.56 14.95
CA GLU A 22 -40.75 40.67 16.11
C GLU A 22 -42.09 39.96 16.45
N PRO A 23 -43.26 40.62 16.43
CA PRO A 23 -44.53 39.95 16.71
C PRO A 23 -45.16 39.27 15.48
N LEU A 24 -44.55 39.39 14.29
CA LEU A 24 -45.16 38.89 13.05
C LEU A 24 -45.01 37.37 12.90
N ILE A 25 -46.07 36.74 12.41
CA ILE A 25 -46.07 35.35 11.96
C ILE A 25 -45.54 35.33 10.53
N GLY A 26 -44.42 34.65 10.30
CA GLY A 26 -43.78 34.57 8.99
C GLY A 26 -42.40 33.90 9.05
N PHE A 27 -41.85 33.56 7.88
CA PHE A 27 -40.52 32.98 7.75
C PHE A 27 -39.48 34.09 7.58
N PHE A 28 -38.76 34.38 8.67
CA PHE A 28 -37.70 35.40 8.70
C PHE A 28 -36.30 34.79 8.74
N VAL A 29 -36.17 33.54 9.17
CA VAL A 29 -34.88 32.87 9.40
C VAL A 29 -34.00 32.98 8.17
N ASN A 30 -32.80 33.50 8.37
CA ASN A 30 -31.75 33.54 7.36
C ASN A 30 -30.61 32.58 7.76
N THR A 31 -29.77 32.19 6.81
CA THR A 31 -28.64 31.27 7.07
C THR A 31 -27.32 31.97 6.80
N LEU A 32 -26.41 31.91 7.77
CA LEU A 32 -25.06 32.44 7.66
C LEU A 32 -24.08 31.29 7.39
N ALA A 33 -23.24 31.45 6.38
CA ALA A 33 -22.12 30.54 6.12
C ALA A 33 -20.86 31.06 6.85
N LEU A 34 -20.44 30.35 7.89
CA LEU A 34 -19.31 30.74 8.74
C LEU A 34 -18.05 30.00 8.27
N ARG A 35 -17.06 30.75 7.76
CA ARG A 35 -15.75 30.23 7.35
C ARG A 35 -14.77 30.27 8.53
N ILE A 36 -14.31 29.10 8.98
CA ILE A 36 -13.42 28.94 10.11
C ILE A 36 -12.05 28.45 9.60
N ASP A 37 -11.03 29.24 9.89
CA ASP A 37 -9.64 28.96 9.51
C ASP A 37 -8.86 28.34 10.69
N LEU A 38 -8.40 27.11 10.49
CA LEU A 38 -7.58 26.30 11.40
C LEU A 38 -6.08 26.32 11.03
N SER A 39 -5.68 27.10 10.03
CA SER A 39 -4.28 27.20 9.63
C SER A 39 -3.40 27.77 10.74
N GLY A 40 -2.14 27.31 10.77
CA GLY A 40 -1.14 27.72 11.75
C GLY A 40 -1.28 27.08 13.13
N GLU A 41 -1.96 25.93 13.23
CA GLU A 41 -2.12 25.12 14.46
C GLU A 41 -2.57 25.95 15.69
N PRO A 42 -3.75 26.63 15.62
CA PRO A 42 -4.19 27.50 16.69
C PRO A 42 -4.40 26.74 18.00
N THR A 43 -4.14 27.44 19.11
CA THR A 43 -4.61 27.04 20.44
C THR A 43 -6.13 27.15 20.54
N VAL A 44 -6.73 26.48 21.53
CA VAL A 44 -8.17 26.58 21.81
C VAL A 44 -8.60 28.04 21.97
N ARG A 45 -7.84 28.84 22.73
CA ARG A 45 -8.08 30.28 22.91
C ARG A 45 -8.11 31.04 21.58
N GLN A 46 -7.08 30.85 20.75
CA GLN A 46 -6.98 31.51 19.45
C GLN A 46 -8.12 31.10 18.52
N LEU A 47 -8.51 29.82 18.54
CA LEU A 47 -9.64 29.34 17.74
C LEU A 47 -10.95 29.99 18.20
N LEU A 48 -11.20 30.07 19.50
CA LEU A 48 -12.39 30.75 20.04
C LEU A 48 -12.43 32.23 19.67
N GLU A 49 -11.30 32.92 19.68
CA GLU A 49 -11.19 34.32 19.22
C GLU A 49 -11.49 34.45 17.72
N ARG A 50 -10.95 33.55 16.89
CA ARG A 50 -11.23 33.49 15.45
C ARG A 50 -12.72 33.25 15.18
N VAL A 51 -13.31 32.23 15.82
CA VAL A 51 -14.73 31.89 15.67
C VAL A 51 -15.61 33.05 16.13
N ARG A 52 -15.31 33.68 17.28
CA ARG A 52 -16.04 34.85 17.77
C ARG A 52 -16.00 35.99 16.76
N LYS A 53 -14.82 36.30 16.21
CA LYS A 53 -14.66 37.35 15.21
C LYS A 53 -15.49 37.05 13.96
N THR A 54 -15.36 35.85 13.39
CA THR A 54 -16.13 35.43 12.21
C THR A 54 -17.64 35.52 12.46
N SER A 55 -18.12 35.07 13.62
CA SER A 55 -19.55 35.11 13.97
C SER A 55 -20.08 36.53 14.08
N ILE A 56 -19.34 37.45 14.72
CA ILE A 56 -19.72 38.87 14.83
C ILE A 56 -19.71 39.54 13.44
N ASP A 57 -18.67 39.30 12.65
CA ASP A 57 -18.54 39.87 11.30
C ASP A 57 -19.68 39.38 10.39
N ALA A 58 -20.05 38.10 10.47
CA ALA A 58 -21.20 37.54 9.74
C ALA A 58 -22.53 38.13 10.23
N GLN A 59 -22.72 38.31 11.54
CA GLN A 59 -23.93 38.93 12.11
C GLN A 59 -24.13 40.38 11.67
N ASN A 60 -23.05 41.15 11.48
CA ASN A 60 -23.12 42.52 10.96
C ASN A 60 -23.69 42.58 9.52
N HIS A 61 -23.74 41.46 8.81
CA HIS A 61 -24.22 41.34 7.43
C HIS A 61 -25.40 40.37 7.30
N GLN A 62 -26.07 40.04 8.41
CA GLN A 62 -27.11 39.00 8.45
C GLN A 62 -28.38 39.33 7.65
N ASP A 63 -28.55 40.57 7.22
CA ASP A 63 -29.70 40.99 6.40
C ASP A 63 -29.56 40.55 4.93
N LEU A 64 -28.36 40.09 4.51
CA LEU A 64 -28.12 39.55 3.16
C LEU A 64 -28.71 38.14 3.03
N PRO A 65 -29.69 37.90 2.14
CA PRO A 65 -30.27 36.57 1.95
C PRO A 65 -29.22 35.56 1.50
N PHE A 66 -29.23 34.37 2.10
CA PHE A 66 -28.29 33.29 1.76
C PHE A 66 -28.23 32.98 0.25
N GLU A 67 -29.38 32.93 -0.42
CA GLU A 67 -29.47 32.66 -1.87
C GLU A 67 -28.71 33.70 -2.71
N GLN A 68 -28.71 34.98 -2.29
CA GLN A 68 -27.95 36.02 -2.99
C GLN A 68 -26.44 35.82 -2.81
N VAL A 69 -25.99 35.34 -1.64
CA VAL A 69 -24.58 35.01 -1.41
C VAL A 69 -24.15 33.88 -2.34
N VAL A 70 -24.97 32.83 -2.49
CA VAL A 70 -24.71 31.72 -3.41
C VAL A 70 -24.65 32.22 -4.86
N ASP A 71 -25.57 33.08 -5.27
CA ASP A 71 -25.60 33.65 -6.63
C ASP A 71 -24.39 34.54 -6.94
N ILE A 72 -23.83 35.23 -5.95
CA ILE A 72 -22.63 36.06 -6.09
C ILE A 72 -21.36 35.20 -6.12
N VAL A 73 -21.23 34.22 -5.22
CA VAL A 73 -20.04 33.36 -5.11
C VAL A 73 -19.95 32.37 -6.28
N GLN A 74 -21.08 31.99 -6.86
CA GLN A 74 -21.19 31.02 -7.97
C GLN A 74 -20.39 29.73 -7.72
N PRO A 75 -20.59 29.02 -6.59
CA PRO A 75 -19.93 27.75 -6.37
C PRO A 75 -20.38 26.71 -7.42
N PRO A 76 -19.57 25.68 -7.70
CA PRO A 76 -20.00 24.56 -8.55
C PRO A 76 -21.33 24.00 -8.05
N ARG A 77 -22.35 24.01 -8.92
CA ARG A 77 -23.69 23.55 -8.55
C ARG A 77 -23.73 22.03 -8.55
N SER A 78 -24.28 21.46 -7.49
CA SER A 78 -24.49 20.03 -7.31
C SER A 78 -25.93 19.78 -6.88
N LEU A 79 -26.54 18.71 -7.39
CA LEU A 79 -27.82 18.22 -6.89
C LEU A 79 -27.65 17.30 -5.66
N SER A 80 -26.41 16.92 -5.36
CA SER A 80 -26.09 15.94 -4.31
C SER A 80 -25.83 16.57 -2.94
N HIS A 81 -25.60 17.88 -2.86
CA HIS A 81 -25.30 18.56 -1.59
C HIS A 81 -25.65 20.07 -1.64
N SER A 82 -25.86 20.66 -0.46
CA SER A 82 -26.09 22.11 -0.29
C SER A 82 -24.87 22.94 -0.74
N PRO A 83 -25.07 24.09 -1.40
CA PRO A 83 -23.96 24.99 -1.76
C PRO A 83 -23.30 25.57 -0.50
N LEU A 84 -21.99 25.85 -0.61
CA LEU A 84 -21.12 26.46 0.41
C LEU A 84 -20.86 25.61 1.67
N PHE A 85 -21.87 24.98 2.28
CA PHE A 85 -21.69 24.15 3.48
C PHE A 85 -22.64 22.95 3.48
N GLN A 86 -22.22 21.87 4.15
CA GLN A 86 -22.99 20.63 4.28
C GLN A 86 -23.30 20.28 5.75
N VAL A 87 -22.71 21.02 6.70
CA VAL A 87 -22.93 20.86 8.13
C VAL A 87 -23.61 22.12 8.68
N MET A 88 -24.68 21.93 9.44
CA MET A 88 -25.44 23.00 10.09
C MET A 88 -25.27 22.92 11.61
N PHE A 89 -25.02 24.06 12.24
CA PHE A 89 -24.99 24.23 13.69
C PHE A 89 -26.11 25.16 14.13
N VAL A 90 -27.00 24.66 14.98
CA VAL A 90 -28.15 25.37 15.52
C VAL A 90 -28.03 25.45 17.03
N MET A 91 -27.93 26.67 17.56
CA MET A 91 -28.10 26.94 18.98
C MET A 91 -29.44 27.64 19.19
N GLN A 92 -30.33 27.03 19.99
CA GLN A 92 -31.61 27.61 20.35
C GLN A 92 -31.56 28.15 21.79
N ASN A 93 -31.78 29.45 21.94
CA ASN A 93 -31.83 30.13 23.24
C ASN A 93 -33.26 30.54 23.61
N ASN A 94 -34.27 29.92 23.00
CA ASN A 94 -35.67 30.27 23.26
C ASN A 94 -36.12 29.59 24.57
N GLU A 95 -36.77 30.35 25.45
CA GLU A 95 -37.44 29.78 26.62
C GLU A 95 -38.51 28.79 26.16
N THR A 96 -38.39 27.52 26.56
CA THR A 96 -39.45 26.52 26.45
C THR A 96 -40.63 27.01 27.29
N SER A 97 -41.62 27.59 26.62
CA SER A 97 -42.83 28.05 27.31
C SER A 97 -43.67 26.84 27.72
N GLU A 98 -43.72 26.54 29.01
CA GLU A 98 -44.71 25.60 29.54
C GLU A 98 -46.12 26.16 29.31
N TRP A 99 -46.93 25.40 28.59
CA TRP A 99 -48.32 25.78 28.34
C TRP A 99 -49.17 25.48 29.58
N HIS A 100 -49.34 26.45 30.46
CA HIS A 100 -50.27 26.33 31.58
C HIS A 100 -51.71 26.60 31.14
N LEU A 101 -52.45 25.54 30.82
CA LEU A 101 -53.86 25.60 30.47
C LEU A 101 -54.72 25.03 31.62
N PRO A 102 -55.78 25.74 32.08
CA PRO A 102 -56.62 25.25 33.18
C PRO A 102 -57.24 23.88 32.89
N GLY A 103 -56.97 22.89 33.74
CA GLY A 103 -57.52 21.53 33.63
C GLY A 103 -56.90 20.66 32.54
N LEU A 104 -55.80 21.09 31.91
CA LEU A 104 -55.10 20.37 30.86
C LEU A 104 -53.60 20.32 31.17
N GLU A 105 -53.03 19.12 31.08
CA GLU A 105 -51.58 18.92 31.08
C GLU A 105 -51.11 18.88 29.62
N VAL A 106 -50.18 19.76 29.27
CA VAL A 106 -49.63 19.87 27.91
C VAL A 106 -48.17 19.45 27.97
N SER A 107 -47.85 18.37 27.28
CA SER A 107 -46.48 17.93 27.04
C SER A 107 -46.18 18.02 25.54
N ASP A 108 -44.93 18.27 25.18
CA ASP A 108 -44.50 18.12 23.80
C ASP A 108 -44.74 16.68 23.34
N ALA A 109 -45.37 16.51 22.17
CA ALA A 109 -45.64 15.19 21.61
C ALA A 109 -44.37 14.55 21.03
N ASN A 110 -43.24 15.27 21.00
CA ASN A 110 -41.96 14.83 20.45
C ASN A 110 -42.14 14.19 19.06
N ALA A 111 -42.91 14.84 18.19
CA ALA A 111 -43.09 14.37 16.83
C ALA A 111 -41.73 14.41 16.10
N SER A 112 -41.16 13.23 15.85
CA SER A 112 -39.89 13.12 15.12
C SER A 112 -40.11 13.48 13.65
N TYR A 113 -39.57 14.62 13.24
CA TYR A 113 -39.45 14.96 11.83
C TYR A 113 -38.24 14.21 11.24
N ASP A 114 -38.48 13.06 10.63
CA ASP A 114 -37.45 12.22 9.98
C ASP A 114 -37.03 12.79 8.61
N ILE A 115 -36.57 14.05 8.58
CA ILE A 115 -36.08 14.70 7.36
C ILE A 115 -34.72 15.35 7.64
N ALA A 116 -33.66 14.78 7.05
CA ALA A 116 -32.35 15.40 7.01
C ALA A 116 -32.31 16.49 5.92
N LYS A 117 -32.10 17.75 6.33
CA LYS A 117 -31.98 18.90 5.40
C LYS A 117 -30.54 19.15 4.93
N PHE A 118 -29.59 18.65 5.69
CA PHE A 118 -28.15 18.75 5.46
C PHE A 118 -27.52 17.39 5.77
N ASP A 119 -26.27 17.17 5.36
CA ASP A 119 -25.55 15.92 5.60
C ASP A 119 -25.47 15.64 7.12
N LEU A 120 -25.20 16.70 7.89
CA LEU A 120 -25.18 16.68 9.35
C LEU A 120 -25.77 17.98 9.93
N THR A 121 -26.60 17.89 10.97
CA THR A 121 -27.05 19.05 11.74
C THR A 121 -26.92 18.77 13.23
N LEU A 122 -26.20 19.63 13.93
CA LEU A 122 -26.11 19.63 15.39
C LEU A 122 -27.04 20.71 15.94
N GLY A 123 -28.09 20.29 16.65
CA GLY A 123 -29.02 21.18 17.33
C GLY A 123 -28.84 21.10 18.84
N LEU A 124 -28.54 22.23 19.47
CA LEU A 124 -28.34 22.35 20.91
C LEU A 124 -29.24 23.45 21.49
N TYR A 125 -29.60 23.33 22.76
CA TYR A 125 -30.26 24.35 23.57
C TYR A 125 -29.81 24.25 25.03
N GLU A 126 -29.95 25.35 25.77
CA GLU A 126 -29.64 25.38 27.20
C GLU A 126 -30.91 25.10 28.02
N SER A 127 -30.82 24.19 28.99
CA SER A 127 -31.89 23.89 29.95
C SER A 127 -31.29 23.45 31.28
N ASP A 128 -31.77 24.00 32.40
CA ASP A 128 -31.38 23.59 33.77
C ASP A 128 -29.85 23.49 34.01
N ASN A 129 -29.06 24.43 33.48
CA ASN A 129 -27.58 24.45 33.49
C ASN A 129 -26.90 23.32 32.70
N GLU A 130 -27.64 22.62 31.84
CA GLU A 130 -27.12 21.63 30.90
C GLU A 130 -27.26 22.14 29.45
N ILE A 131 -26.40 21.64 28.57
CA ILE A 131 -26.54 21.82 27.12
C ILE A 131 -27.13 20.51 26.59
N ILE A 132 -28.37 20.57 26.13
CA ILE A 132 -29.14 19.41 25.65
C ILE A 132 -29.32 19.54 24.15
N GLY A 133 -29.33 18.41 23.44
CA GLY A 133 -29.54 18.45 22.00
C GLY A 133 -29.35 17.10 21.32
N GLY A 134 -29.29 17.15 20.00
CA GLY A 134 -29.17 15.97 19.16
C GLY A 134 -28.52 16.28 17.82
N MET A 135 -28.09 15.21 17.16
CA MET A 135 -27.47 15.25 15.85
C MET A 135 -28.37 14.53 14.84
N SER A 136 -28.90 15.25 13.86
CA SER A 136 -29.61 14.66 12.73
C SER A 136 -28.67 14.51 11.54
N TYR A 137 -28.78 13.41 10.81
CA TYR A 137 -27.83 13.06 9.75
C TYR A 137 -28.53 12.39 8.56
N SER A 138 -27.91 12.46 7.39
CA SER A 138 -28.35 11.74 6.20
C SER A 138 -27.97 10.25 6.30
N THR A 139 -28.96 9.36 6.33
CA THR A 139 -28.75 7.89 6.37
C THR A 139 -28.18 7.34 5.07
N ALA A 140 -28.19 8.11 3.99
CA ALA A 140 -27.48 7.79 2.75
C ALA A 140 -25.96 7.94 2.88
N LEU A 141 -25.47 8.67 3.90
CA LEU A 141 -24.06 8.99 4.10
C LEU A 141 -23.50 8.39 5.39
N PHE A 142 -24.29 8.36 6.46
CA PHE A 142 -23.85 7.93 7.78
C PHE A 142 -24.74 6.82 8.33
N ASP A 143 -24.10 5.84 8.95
CA ASP A 143 -24.77 4.92 9.86
C ASP A 143 -24.83 5.50 11.29
N ARG A 144 -25.71 4.93 12.11
CA ARG A 144 -25.92 5.36 13.50
C ARG A 144 -24.65 5.27 14.34
N ALA A 145 -23.89 4.19 14.21
CA ALA A 145 -22.68 3.95 14.99
C ALA A 145 -21.59 5.00 14.71
N THR A 146 -21.51 5.50 13.47
CA THR A 146 -20.60 6.57 13.07
C THR A 146 -20.98 7.89 13.72
N VAL A 147 -22.27 8.23 13.77
CA VAL A 147 -22.73 9.46 14.41
C VAL A 147 -22.60 9.39 15.93
N GLU A 148 -22.87 8.25 16.55
CA GLU A 148 -22.63 8.04 18.00
C GLU A 148 -21.15 8.27 18.36
N ARG A 149 -20.22 7.82 17.51
CA ARG A 149 -18.79 8.13 17.67
C ARG A 149 -18.50 9.62 17.49
N HIS A 150 -19.11 10.30 16.53
CA HIS A 150 -18.94 11.74 16.33
C HIS A 150 -19.39 12.55 17.55
N VAL A 151 -20.49 12.15 18.20
CA VAL A 151 -20.92 12.74 19.47
C VAL A 151 -19.85 12.51 20.55
N GLY A 152 -19.28 11.31 20.63
CA GLY A 152 -18.15 11.02 21.52
C GLY A 152 -16.95 11.94 21.28
N TYR A 153 -16.57 12.16 20.02
CA TYR A 153 -15.46 13.05 19.67
C TYR A 153 -15.73 14.51 20.04
N LEU A 154 -16.97 14.97 19.86
CA LEU A 154 -17.39 16.31 20.28
C LEU A 154 -17.23 16.46 21.79
N CYS A 155 -17.68 15.48 22.58
CA CYS A 155 -17.50 15.48 24.03
C CYS A 155 -16.02 15.51 24.44
N SER A 156 -15.17 14.67 23.84
CA SER A 156 -13.72 14.66 24.09
C SER A 156 -13.07 16.01 23.79
N MET A 157 -13.46 16.65 22.67
CA MET A 157 -12.96 17.98 22.30
C MET A 157 -13.41 19.04 23.32
N LEU A 158 -14.69 19.08 23.70
CA LEU A 158 -15.22 20.03 24.67
C LEU A 158 -14.54 19.88 26.05
N GLN A 159 -14.31 18.66 26.50
CA GLN A 159 -13.58 18.38 27.74
C GLN A 159 -12.14 18.92 27.67
N ALA A 160 -11.41 18.62 26.59
CA ALA A 160 -10.05 19.10 26.40
C ALA A 160 -9.96 20.64 26.33
N MET A 161 -10.95 21.29 25.70
CA MET A 161 -11.03 22.75 25.63
C MET A 161 -11.21 23.41 27.01
N VAL A 162 -11.96 22.77 27.91
CA VAL A 162 -12.17 23.27 29.28
C VAL A 162 -10.96 23.03 30.17
N GLU A 163 -10.24 21.92 29.97
CA GLU A 163 -9.05 21.58 30.74
C GLU A 163 -7.87 22.53 30.49
N ASP A 164 -7.61 22.88 29.22
CA ASP A 164 -6.46 23.70 28.84
C ASP A 164 -6.75 24.50 27.56
N VAL A 165 -7.04 25.78 27.75
CA VAL A 165 -7.35 26.71 26.65
C VAL A 165 -6.12 27.13 25.85
N ASP A 166 -4.90 26.88 26.34
CA ASP A 166 -3.65 27.22 25.65
C ASP A 166 -3.05 26.01 24.90
N ARG A 167 -3.70 24.84 24.97
CA ARG A 167 -3.37 23.65 24.18
C ARG A 167 -3.65 23.86 22.68
N PRO A 168 -2.76 23.41 21.77
CA PRO A 168 -3.05 23.34 20.34
C PRO A 168 -4.24 22.41 20.04
N VAL A 169 -5.21 22.86 19.24
CA VAL A 169 -6.44 22.10 18.96
C VAL A 169 -6.15 20.74 18.31
N MET A 170 -5.15 20.70 17.42
CA MET A 170 -4.75 19.47 16.70
C MET A 170 -4.07 18.43 17.59
N SER A 171 -3.67 18.79 18.81
CA SER A 171 -3.04 17.84 19.76
C SER A 171 -4.05 17.08 20.63
N VAL A 172 -5.34 17.42 20.54
CA VAL A 172 -6.40 16.80 21.34
C VAL A 172 -6.64 15.36 20.88
N ASN A 173 -6.53 14.40 21.79
CA ASN A 173 -6.90 13.02 21.52
C ASN A 173 -8.43 12.88 21.45
N LEU A 174 -8.96 12.67 20.25
CA LEU A 174 -10.40 12.52 20.02
C LEU A 174 -10.91 11.12 20.35
N LEU A 175 -10.08 10.10 20.11
CA LEU A 175 -10.51 8.71 20.18
C LEU A 175 -10.75 8.31 21.64
N SER A 176 -11.87 7.61 21.86
CA SER A 176 -12.07 6.90 23.12
C SER A 176 -10.97 5.87 23.33
N LYS A 177 -10.71 5.47 24.59
CA LYS A 177 -9.74 4.41 24.89
C LYS A 177 -10.06 3.14 24.10
N THR A 178 -11.33 2.74 24.07
CA THR A 178 -11.79 1.54 23.35
C THR A 178 -11.49 1.61 21.85
N GLU A 179 -11.82 2.72 21.19
CA GLU A 179 -11.55 2.84 19.75
C GLU A 179 -10.04 2.90 19.45
N ARG A 180 -9.28 3.59 20.31
CA ARG A 180 -7.82 3.62 20.20
C ARG A 180 -7.22 2.22 20.33
N ASP A 181 -7.69 1.43 21.29
CA ASP A 181 -7.26 0.04 21.48
C ASP A 181 -7.64 -0.83 20.27
N ILE A 182 -8.80 -0.62 19.64
CA ILE A 182 -9.20 -1.33 18.40
C ILE A 182 -8.21 -1.05 17.26
N VAL A 183 -7.97 0.23 16.95
CA VAL A 183 -7.19 0.62 15.76
C VAL A 183 -5.68 0.45 15.93
N LEU A 184 -5.17 0.46 17.17
CA LEU A 184 -3.74 0.28 17.45
C LEU A 184 -3.39 -1.17 17.83
N VAL A 185 -4.28 -1.87 18.53
CA VAL A 185 -3.98 -3.18 19.14
C VAL A 185 -4.83 -4.28 18.53
N GLU A 186 -6.16 -4.24 18.65
CA GLU A 186 -7.04 -5.38 18.28
C GLU A 186 -6.90 -5.78 16.81
N TRP A 187 -6.97 -4.82 15.89
CA TRP A 187 -6.81 -5.10 14.45
C TRP A 187 -5.37 -5.36 14.02
N ASN A 188 -4.42 -5.12 14.92
CA ASN A 188 -2.99 -5.34 14.73
C ASN A 188 -2.44 -6.49 15.58
N ASP A 189 -3.29 -7.24 16.28
CA ASP A 189 -2.91 -8.43 17.04
C ASP A 189 -2.74 -9.61 16.08
N THR A 190 -1.69 -9.52 15.28
CA THR A 190 -1.36 -10.50 14.23
C THR A 190 -0.17 -11.36 14.61
N ARG A 191 0.23 -11.39 15.89
CA ARG A 191 1.43 -12.10 16.31
C ARG A 191 1.27 -13.60 16.12
N GLU A 192 2.19 -14.21 15.38
CA GLU A 192 2.25 -15.66 15.19
C GLU A 192 3.70 -16.15 15.28
N ASP A 193 3.91 -17.28 15.91
CA ASP A 193 5.23 -17.92 15.94
C ASP A 193 5.63 -18.36 14.53
N TYR A 194 6.86 -18.05 14.14
CA TYR A 194 7.44 -18.42 12.86
C TYR A 194 8.93 -18.77 13.08
N PRO A 195 9.59 -19.49 12.15
CA PRO A 195 10.98 -19.92 12.32
C PRO A 195 11.94 -18.75 12.04
N ASP A 196 11.91 -17.76 12.92
CA ASP A 196 12.64 -16.49 12.88
C ASP A 196 14.17 -16.63 12.83
N HIS A 197 14.72 -17.76 13.25
CA HIS A 197 16.15 -18.09 13.18
C HIS A 197 16.60 -18.63 11.82
N LEU A 198 15.67 -18.97 10.92
CA LEU A 198 15.99 -19.54 9.61
C LEU A 198 16.17 -18.45 8.54
N CYS A 199 17.00 -18.76 7.55
CA CYS A 199 17.04 -18.04 6.29
C CYS A 199 16.12 -18.73 5.28
N ILE A 200 15.62 -17.99 4.29
CA ILE A 200 14.62 -18.50 3.36
C ILE A 200 15.06 -19.77 2.60
N HIS A 201 16.36 -19.87 2.26
CA HIS A 201 16.89 -21.05 1.57
C HIS A 201 16.86 -22.30 2.47
N HIS A 202 16.90 -22.18 3.80
CA HIS A 202 16.75 -23.32 4.70
C HIS A 202 15.33 -23.93 4.59
N LEU A 203 14.29 -23.11 4.37
CA LEU A 203 12.93 -23.64 4.14
C LEU A 203 12.84 -24.42 2.83
N PHE A 204 13.53 -23.95 1.78
CA PHE A 204 13.67 -24.70 0.53
C PHE A 204 14.40 -26.03 0.75
N GLU A 205 15.51 -26.04 1.48
CA GLU A 205 16.27 -27.25 1.79
C GLU A 205 15.44 -28.29 2.56
N GLN A 206 14.64 -27.85 3.54
CA GLN A 206 13.70 -28.73 4.24
C GLN A 206 12.68 -29.34 3.29
N GLN A 207 12.20 -28.59 2.28
CA GLN A 207 11.30 -29.13 1.28
C GLN A 207 11.99 -30.12 0.33
N VAL A 208 13.26 -29.88 -0.02
CA VAL A 208 14.07 -30.83 -0.80
C VAL A 208 14.21 -32.17 -0.09
N GLU A 209 14.41 -32.16 1.24
CA GLU A 209 14.47 -33.39 2.03
C GLU A 209 13.13 -34.15 2.05
N ARG A 210 12.00 -33.43 2.05
CA ARG A 210 10.66 -34.02 2.07
C ARG A 210 10.27 -34.68 0.75
N THR A 211 10.51 -34.01 -0.38
CA THR A 211 10.06 -34.47 -1.71
C THR A 211 11.15 -34.34 -2.78
N PRO A 212 12.29 -35.04 -2.64
CA PRO A 212 13.47 -34.82 -3.50
C PRO A 212 13.22 -35.11 -4.98
N GLN A 213 12.34 -36.07 -5.28
CA GLN A 213 12.04 -36.52 -6.65
C GLN A 213 10.84 -35.81 -7.30
N ALA A 214 10.16 -34.91 -6.57
CA ALA A 214 9.08 -34.12 -7.15
C ALA A 214 9.65 -33.04 -8.09
N ALA A 215 8.90 -32.68 -9.13
CA ALA A 215 9.26 -31.59 -10.02
C ALA A 215 9.20 -30.25 -9.26
N ALA A 216 10.31 -29.52 -9.24
CA ALA A 216 10.44 -28.23 -8.57
C ALA A 216 10.36 -27.06 -9.54
N LEU A 217 10.96 -27.21 -10.72
CA LEU A 217 11.12 -26.13 -11.69
C LEU A 217 10.93 -26.62 -13.11
N VAL A 218 10.07 -25.95 -13.87
CA VAL A 218 9.83 -26.23 -15.30
C VAL A 218 10.10 -24.97 -16.10
N PHE A 219 10.85 -25.12 -17.20
CA PHE A 219 11.03 -24.09 -18.20
C PHE A 219 11.09 -24.73 -19.59
N ASN A 220 10.15 -24.37 -20.47
CA ASN A 220 9.97 -25.02 -21.77
C ASN A 220 9.82 -26.55 -21.62
N VAL A 221 10.67 -27.32 -22.29
CA VAL A 221 10.69 -28.80 -22.24
C VAL A 221 11.55 -29.34 -21.10
N GLN A 222 12.26 -28.48 -20.37
CA GLN A 222 13.14 -28.87 -19.28
C GLN A 222 12.39 -28.86 -17.95
N SER A 223 12.65 -29.86 -17.12
CA SER A 223 12.10 -29.99 -15.77
C SER A 223 13.23 -30.44 -14.84
N LEU A 224 13.35 -29.80 -13.69
CA LEU A 224 14.24 -30.22 -12.61
C LEU A 224 13.42 -30.68 -11.40
N THR A 225 13.88 -31.77 -10.80
CA THR A 225 13.42 -32.19 -9.48
C THR A 225 13.98 -31.28 -8.38
N TYR A 226 13.39 -31.33 -7.19
CA TYR A 226 13.90 -30.63 -6.02
C TYR A 226 15.37 -30.98 -5.72
N ALA A 227 15.73 -32.26 -5.82
CA ALA A 227 17.11 -32.70 -5.61
C ALA A 227 18.07 -32.12 -6.64
N GLU A 228 17.73 -32.16 -7.93
CA GLU A 228 18.58 -31.64 -9.00
C GLU A 228 18.73 -30.11 -8.93
N LEU A 229 17.66 -29.39 -8.62
CA LEU A 229 17.70 -27.93 -8.43
C LEU A 229 18.61 -27.57 -7.26
N ASN A 230 18.45 -28.26 -6.13
CA ASN A 230 19.26 -28.04 -4.94
C ASN A 230 20.74 -28.35 -5.19
N GLU A 231 21.04 -29.44 -5.89
CA GLU A 231 22.42 -29.83 -6.21
C GLU A 231 23.10 -28.81 -7.12
N ARG A 232 22.41 -28.29 -8.15
CA ARG A 232 22.94 -27.22 -9.00
C ARG A 232 23.18 -25.93 -8.20
N ALA A 233 22.24 -25.55 -7.34
CA ALA A 233 22.38 -24.37 -6.48
C ALA A 233 23.54 -24.54 -5.47
N ASN A 234 23.69 -25.73 -4.87
CA ASN A 234 24.77 -26.01 -3.91
C ASN A 234 26.15 -25.90 -4.56
N ARG A 235 26.34 -26.46 -5.77
CA ARG A 235 27.61 -26.34 -6.49
C ARG A 235 28.00 -24.89 -6.75
N LEU A 236 27.04 -24.09 -7.22
CA LEU A 236 27.28 -22.66 -7.46
C LEU A 236 27.51 -21.91 -6.14
N ALA A 237 26.78 -22.25 -5.07
CA ALA A 237 26.96 -21.63 -3.76
C ALA A 237 28.36 -21.89 -3.18
N HIS A 238 28.88 -23.12 -3.25
CA HIS A 238 30.25 -23.42 -2.82
C HIS A 238 31.28 -22.62 -3.62
N HIS A 239 31.09 -22.50 -4.93
CA HIS A 239 31.96 -21.66 -5.75
C HIS A 239 31.91 -20.18 -5.32
N LEU A 240 30.72 -19.63 -5.10
CA LEU A 240 30.56 -18.26 -4.60
C LEU A 240 31.24 -18.05 -3.24
N ILE A 241 31.18 -19.03 -2.34
CA ILE A 241 31.90 -19.00 -1.05
C ILE A 241 33.42 -18.97 -1.27
N GLU A 242 33.95 -19.79 -2.19
CA GLU A 242 35.38 -19.78 -2.56
C GLU A 242 35.82 -18.43 -3.15
N LEU A 243 34.94 -17.76 -3.89
CA LEU A 243 35.16 -16.41 -4.41
C LEU A 243 35.02 -15.30 -3.35
N GLY A 244 34.64 -15.65 -2.12
CA GLY A 244 34.64 -14.75 -0.98
C GLY A 244 33.28 -14.19 -0.58
N VAL A 245 32.16 -14.75 -1.07
CA VAL A 245 30.83 -14.37 -0.57
C VAL A 245 30.70 -14.71 0.91
N ARG A 246 30.19 -13.74 1.67
CA ARG A 246 29.93 -13.78 3.11
C ARG A 246 28.55 -13.18 3.41
N PRO A 247 28.01 -13.32 4.63
CA PRO A 247 26.81 -12.61 5.04
C PRO A 247 26.87 -11.11 4.68
N ASP A 248 25.75 -10.58 4.17
CA ASP A 248 25.58 -9.21 3.63
C ASP A 248 26.42 -8.87 2.37
N SER A 249 27.16 -9.81 1.78
CA SER A 249 27.82 -9.57 0.49
C SER A 249 26.79 -9.43 -0.62
N LEU A 250 26.95 -8.43 -1.49
CA LEU A 250 26.05 -8.18 -2.61
C LEU A 250 26.56 -8.90 -3.86
N VAL A 251 25.72 -9.75 -4.44
CA VAL A 251 25.98 -10.44 -5.71
C VAL A 251 24.94 -9.98 -6.72
N ALA A 252 25.37 -9.28 -7.75
CA ALA A 252 24.45 -8.89 -8.82
C ALA A 252 24.12 -10.09 -9.71
N ILE A 253 22.90 -10.15 -10.22
CA ILE A 253 22.44 -11.20 -11.14
C ILE A 253 21.74 -10.56 -12.34
N CYS A 254 22.35 -10.72 -13.52
CA CYS A 254 21.84 -10.22 -14.79
C CYS A 254 21.78 -11.37 -15.78
N VAL A 255 20.67 -12.10 -15.76
CA VAL A 255 20.44 -13.27 -16.60
C VAL A 255 19.04 -13.20 -17.18
N GLU A 256 18.86 -13.74 -18.38
CA GLU A 256 17.54 -13.97 -18.93
C GLU A 256 16.79 -15.03 -18.13
N ARG A 257 15.46 -14.98 -18.27
CA ARG A 257 14.56 -15.92 -17.62
C ARG A 257 14.88 -17.35 -18.06
N SER A 258 15.40 -18.13 -17.12
CA SER A 258 15.97 -19.46 -17.38
C SER A 258 16.01 -20.28 -16.09
N ILE A 259 16.40 -21.56 -16.19
CA ILE A 259 16.69 -22.38 -15.01
C ILE A 259 17.89 -21.81 -14.24
N ALA A 260 18.91 -21.32 -14.95
CA ALA A 260 20.11 -20.69 -14.38
C ALA A 260 19.75 -19.49 -13.47
N MET A 261 18.69 -18.75 -13.80
CA MET A 261 18.17 -17.66 -12.98
C MET A 261 17.78 -18.12 -11.57
N ILE A 262 16.99 -19.18 -11.44
CA ILE A 262 16.55 -19.69 -10.13
C ILE A 262 17.70 -20.37 -9.38
N VAL A 263 18.57 -21.09 -10.12
CA VAL A 263 19.81 -21.66 -9.56
C VAL A 263 20.69 -20.56 -8.97
N GLY A 264 20.87 -19.44 -9.66
CA GLY A 264 21.65 -18.28 -9.22
C GLY A 264 21.08 -17.64 -7.95
N VAL A 265 19.76 -17.37 -7.93
CA VAL A 265 19.10 -16.82 -6.73
C VAL A 265 19.30 -17.73 -5.51
N LEU A 266 19.04 -19.04 -5.65
CA LEU A 266 19.22 -20.00 -4.56
C LEU A 266 20.68 -20.10 -4.13
N ALA A 267 21.62 -20.11 -5.08
CA ALA A 267 23.04 -20.22 -4.81
C ALA A 267 23.60 -19.01 -4.03
N ILE A 268 23.18 -17.80 -4.40
CA ILE A 268 23.58 -16.57 -3.68
C ILE A 268 23.11 -16.64 -2.22
N LEU A 269 21.84 -16.99 -2.00
CA LEU A 269 21.27 -17.09 -0.65
C LEU A 269 21.95 -18.19 0.18
N LYS A 270 22.26 -19.33 -0.43
CA LYS A 270 22.98 -20.45 0.21
C LYS A 270 24.44 -20.10 0.53
N ALA A 271 25.07 -19.26 -0.28
CA ALA A 271 26.39 -18.71 0.01
C ALA A 271 26.37 -17.64 1.13
N GLY A 272 25.18 -17.22 1.57
CA GLY A 272 24.97 -16.17 2.56
C GLY A 272 24.94 -14.75 2.00
N GLY A 273 25.05 -14.58 0.68
CA GLY A 273 24.97 -13.27 0.04
C GLY A 273 23.52 -12.83 -0.20
N ALA A 274 23.36 -11.55 -0.51
CA ALA A 274 22.11 -10.96 -0.98
C ALA A 274 22.19 -10.72 -2.49
N TYR A 275 21.15 -11.12 -3.22
CA TYR A 275 21.12 -10.90 -4.67
C TYR A 275 20.61 -9.50 -5.01
N VAL A 276 21.21 -8.92 -6.05
CA VAL A 276 20.78 -7.64 -6.67
C VAL A 276 20.37 -7.94 -8.11
N PRO A 277 19.06 -8.07 -8.41
CA PRO A 277 18.61 -8.38 -9.76
C PRO A 277 18.82 -7.19 -10.69
N LEU A 278 19.21 -7.49 -11.93
CA LEU A 278 19.43 -6.55 -13.01
C LEU A 278 18.69 -7.04 -14.26
N ASP A 279 17.68 -6.30 -14.72
CA ASP A 279 16.95 -6.65 -15.94
C ASP A 279 17.81 -6.37 -17.19
N PRO A 280 18.15 -7.38 -18.02
CA PRO A 280 18.85 -7.12 -19.28
C PRO A 280 18.06 -6.21 -20.23
N ALA A 281 16.74 -6.08 -20.06
CA ALA A 281 15.91 -5.17 -20.86
C ALA A 281 16.00 -3.70 -20.43
N TYR A 282 16.61 -3.39 -19.29
CA TYR A 282 16.77 -2.00 -18.85
C TYR A 282 17.80 -1.25 -19.68
N ALA A 283 17.61 0.08 -19.78
CA ALA A 283 18.59 0.96 -20.40
C ALA A 283 19.95 0.84 -19.70
N SER A 284 21.04 0.76 -20.46
CA SER A 284 22.39 0.53 -19.92
C SER A 284 22.82 1.56 -18.88
N GLU A 285 22.31 2.81 -18.96
CA GLU A 285 22.58 3.83 -17.94
C GLU A 285 21.98 3.45 -16.58
N ARG A 286 20.72 2.99 -16.55
CA ARG A 286 20.05 2.54 -15.32
C ARG A 286 20.79 1.37 -14.68
N LEU A 287 21.26 0.41 -15.49
CA LEU A 287 22.05 -0.73 -15.01
C LEU A 287 23.39 -0.27 -14.41
N ARG A 288 24.05 0.72 -15.04
CA ARG A 288 25.27 1.33 -14.50
C ARG A 288 25.02 2.06 -13.18
N ASP A 289 23.93 2.80 -13.07
CA ASP A 289 23.56 3.50 -11.83
C ASP A 289 23.38 2.51 -10.67
N ILE A 290 22.67 1.41 -10.92
CA ILE A 290 22.48 0.33 -9.93
C ILE A 290 23.81 -0.33 -9.56
N LEU A 291 24.64 -0.69 -10.54
CA LEU A 291 25.95 -1.30 -10.30
C LEU A 291 26.89 -0.37 -9.52
N THR A 292 26.83 0.93 -9.79
CA THR A 292 27.64 1.93 -9.10
C THR A 292 27.22 2.05 -7.64
N ASP A 293 25.92 2.14 -7.38
CA ASP A 293 25.40 2.24 -6.01
C ASP A 293 25.61 0.93 -5.22
N ALA A 294 25.28 -0.22 -5.81
CA ALA A 294 25.44 -1.52 -5.15
C ALA A 294 26.90 -1.95 -5.01
N SER A 295 27.78 -1.53 -5.94
CA SER A 295 29.20 -1.90 -5.98
C SER A 295 29.47 -3.40 -5.71
N PRO A 296 28.79 -4.33 -6.41
CA PRO A 296 28.92 -5.76 -6.13
C PRO A 296 30.31 -6.28 -6.53
N ASN A 297 30.87 -7.18 -5.72
CA ASN A 297 32.15 -7.82 -6.01
C ASN A 297 32.05 -8.93 -7.07
N ILE A 298 30.87 -9.53 -7.20
CA ILE A 298 30.58 -10.63 -8.12
C ILE A 298 29.31 -10.31 -8.90
N VAL A 299 29.33 -10.60 -10.21
CA VAL A 299 28.14 -10.57 -11.05
C VAL A 299 27.92 -11.94 -11.69
N ILE A 300 26.73 -12.48 -11.51
CA ILE A 300 26.25 -13.66 -12.23
C ILE A 300 25.61 -13.20 -13.54
N VAL A 301 26.10 -13.68 -14.67
CA VAL A 301 25.60 -13.32 -16.00
C VAL A 301 25.49 -14.54 -16.90
N ASP A 302 24.58 -14.47 -17.87
CA ASP A 302 24.57 -15.33 -19.05
C ASP A 302 25.14 -14.55 -20.26
N ALA A 303 25.06 -15.13 -21.46
CA ALA A 303 25.55 -14.48 -22.67
C ALA A 303 24.88 -13.12 -22.94
N VAL A 304 23.58 -12.98 -22.65
CA VAL A 304 22.81 -11.75 -22.88
C VAL A 304 23.15 -10.69 -21.83
N GLY A 305 23.20 -11.07 -20.55
CA GLY A 305 23.62 -10.19 -19.47
C GLY A 305 25.04 -9.69 -19.66
N ARG A 306 25.97 -10.56 -20.06
CA ARG A 306 27.37 -10.18 -20.35
C ARG A 306 27.46 -9.16 -21.48
N THR A 307 26.66 -9.35 -22.54
CA THR A 307 26.59 -8.41 -23.66
C THR A 307 25.99 -7.07 -23.24
N THR A 308 24.92 -7.11 -22.44
CA THR A 308 24.17 -5.93 -22.00
C THR A 308 24.99 -5.05 -21.03
N LEU A 309 25.70 -5.69 -20.10
CA LEU A 309 26.51 -4.98 -19.11
C LEU A 309 27.84 -4.50 -19.69
N GLY A 310 28.44 -5.23 -20.64
CA GLY A 310 29.63 -4.80 -21.37
C GLY A 310 30.76 -4.35 -20.45
N GLU A 311 31.26 -3.12 -20.65
CA GLU A 311 32.35 -2.55 -19.86
C GLU A 311 31.99 -2.25 -18.40
N ALA A 312 30.70 -2.18 -18.05
CA ALA A 312 30.25 -1.87 -16.69
C ALA A 312 30.70 -2.92 -15.66
N ILE A 313 31.04 -4.13 -16.10
CA ILE A 313 31.49 -5.24 -15.26
C ILE A 313 32.97 -5.61 -15.49
N SER A 314 33.75 -4.79 -16.21
CA SER A 314 35.14 -5.09 -16.54
C SER A 314 36.08 -5.21 -15.33
N CYS A 315 35.71 -4.61 -14.19
CA CYS A 315 36.47 -4.69 -12.93
C CYS A 315 35.82 -5.62 -11.89
N THR A 316 34.80 -6.39 -12.28
CA THR A 316 34.05 -7.25 -11.39
C THR A 316 34.28 -8.71 -11.74
N MET A 317 34.20 -9.59 -10.74
CA MET A 317 34.30 -11.02 -10.99
C MET A 317 33.02 -11.53 -11.66
N VAL A 318 33.15 -12.09 -12.86
CA VAL A 318 32.02 -12.56 -13.66
C VAL A 318 31.89 -14.07 -13.53
N VAL A 319 30.68 -14.54 -13.22
CA VAL A 319 30.36 -15.97 -13.07
C VAL A 319 29.23 -16.33 -14.03
N ASP A 320 29.46 -17.30 -14.90
CA ASP A 320 28.42 -17.87 -15.77
C ASP A 320 27.90 -19.20 -15.16
N PRO A 321 26.60 -19.29 -14.80
CA PRO A 321 26.01 -20.50 -14.23
C PRO A 321 26.06 -21.72 -15.15
N ASP A 322 26.05 -21.51 -16.47
CA ASP A 322 25.97 -22.58 -17.48
C ASP A 322 27.37 -23.11 -17.83
N GLU A 323 28.39 -22.25 -17.93
CA GLU A 323 29.79 -22.67 -18.10
C GLU A 323 30.25 -23.61 -16.97
N LEU A 324 29.83 -23.31 -15.74
CA LEU A 324 30.10 -24.15 -14.56
C LEU A 324 29.38 -25.51 -14.65
N GLN A 325 28.18 -25.57 -15.21
CA GLN A 325 27.45 -26.82 -15.38
C GLN A 325 28.10 -27.72 -16.44
N ASP A 326 28.51 -27.15 -17.57
CA ASP A 326 29.16 -27.91 -18.65
C ASP A 326 30.51 -28.48 -18.23
N THR A 327 31.31 -27.70 -17.50
CA THR A 327 32.59 -28.15 -16.95
C THR A 327 32.40 -29.32 -15.98
N ASN A 328 31.36 -29.25 -15.13
CA ASN A 328 31.05 -30.31 -14.17
C ASN A 328 30.51 -31.58 -14.86
N GLN A 329 29.65 -31.45 -15.87
CA GLN A 329 29.18 -32.61 -16.64
C GLN A 329 30.34 -33.33 -17.34
N GLN A 330 31.33 -32.58 -17.85
CA GLN A 330 32.54 -33.17 -18.45
C GLN A 330 33.39 -33.89 -17.40
N GLN A 331 33.54 -33.33 -16.20
CA GLN A 331 34.27 -33.98 -15.10
C GLN A 331 33.56 -35.25 -14.58
N GLU A 332 32.22 -35.23 -14.46
CA GLU A 332 31.43 -36.40 -14.04
C GLU A 332 31.48 -37.55 -15.06
N ARG A 333 31.44 -37.23 -16.36
CA ARG A 333 31.60 -38.22 -17.45
C ARG A 333 32.98 -38.87 -17.46
N SER A 334 33.99 -38.23 -16.86
CA SER A 334 35.38 -38.69 -16.84
C SER A 334 35.70 -39.77 -15.79
N ARG A 335 34.70 -40.36 -15.11
CA ARG A 335 34.84 -41.44 -14.09
C ARG A 335 35.72 -41.11 -12.86
N VAL A 336 36.22 -39.89 -12.70
CA VAL A 336 36.85 -39.46 -11.45
C VAL A 336 35.76 -38.93 -10.51
N LYS A 337 35.00 -39.83 -9.90
CA LYS A 337 34.17 -39.51 -8.73
C LYS A 337 35.09 -39.29 -7.53
N SER A 338 35.76 -38.13 -7.48
CA SER A 338 36.56 -37.75 -6.32
C SER A 338 35.63 -37.45 -5.14
N ILE A 339 36.16 -37.55 -3.92
CA ILE A 339 35.44 -37.16 -2.70
C ILE A 339 35.01 -35.68 -2.78
N ALA A 340 35.80 -34.83 -3.46
CA ALA A 340 35.51 -33.41 -3.68
C ALA A 340 34.22 -33.17 -4.49
N SER A 341 33.94 -33.98 -5.51
CA SER A 341 32.72 -33.80 -6.32
C SER A 341 31.43 -34.12 -5.56
N LYS A 342 31.48 -35.05 -4.59
CA LYS A 342 30.35 -35.31 -3.67
C LYS A 342 30.20 -34.23 -2.60
N GLN A 343 31.29 -33.55 -2.25
CA GLN A 343 31.28 -32.48 -1.26
C GLN A 343 30.62 -31.20 -1.81
N LEU A 344 30.80 -30.92 -3.10
CA LEU A 344 30.16 -29.78 -3.79
C LEU A 344 28.62 -29.91 -3.96
N ALA A 345 28.03 -31.07 -3.68
CA ALA A 345 26.60 -31.32 -3.81
C ALA A 345 25.79 -31.10 -2.50
N HIS A 346 26.46 -31.02 -1.34
CA HIS A 346 25.76 -30.83 -0.05
C HIS A 346 25.40 -29.35 0.19
N ASN A 347 24.36 -29.11 0.99
CA ASN A 347 23.99 -27.75 1.39
C ASN A 347 25.18 -27.09 2.10
N PRO A 348 25.65 -25.91 1.65
CA PRO A 348 26.74 -25.21 2.33
C PRO A 348 26.30 -24.82 3.75
N ARG A 349 27.27 -24.69 4.66
CA ARG A 349 27.04 -24.17 6.01
C ARG A 349 27.86 -22.91 6.17
N VAL A 350 27.19 -21.80 6.43
CA VAL A 350 27.81 -20.48 6.66
C VAL A 350 27.56 -20.10 8.12
N PRO A 351 28.50 -20.36 9.04
CA PRO A 351 28.25 -20.23 10.49
C PRO A 351 27.85 -18.82 10.97
N GLU A 352 28.29 -17.78 10.26
CA GLU A 352 27.99 -16.38 10.58
C GLU A 352 26.62 -15.92 10.06
N LEU A 353 25.97 -16.70 9.19
CA LEU A 353 24.71 -16.32 8.56
C LEU A 353 23.53 -16.46 9.54
N THR A 354 22.72 -15.41 9.61
CA THR A 354 21.51 -15.33 10.46
C THR A 354 20.37 -14.73 9.65
N SER A 355 19.14 -14.86 10.15
CA SER A 355 17.94 -14.29 9.52
C SER A 355 17.89 -12.77 9.45
N SER A 356 18.73 -12.06 10.23
CA SER A 356 18.88 -10.61 10.17
C SER A 356 19.79 -10.14 9.04
N HIS A 357 20.47 -11.05 8.33
CA HIS A 357 21.25 -10.71 7.14
C HIS A 357 20.36 -10.50 5.91
N LEU A 358 20.88 -9.75 4.95
CA LEU A 358 20.18 -9.41 3.72
C LEU A 358 19.88 -10.66 2.88
N ALA A 359 18.64 -10.77 2.42
CA ALA A 359 18.24 -11.74 1.41
C ALA A 359 18.35 -11.14 0.00
N TYR A 360 17.95 -9.88 -0.17
CA TYR A 360 18.00 -9.20 -1.46
C TYR A 360 18.03 -7.68 -1.32
N ILE A 361 18.47 -7.04 -2.41
CA ILE A 361 18.27 -5.61 -2.63
C ILE A 361 17.55 -5.44 -3.97
N ILE A 362 16.36 -4.85 -3.93
CA ILE A 362 15.61 -4.51 -5.15
C ILE A 362 15.55 -2.99 -5.28
N TYR A 363 15.91 -2.50 -6.46
CA TYR A 363 15.94 -1.08 -6.77
C TYR A 363 14.57 -0.58 -7.20
N THR A 364 14.12 0.50 -6.56
CA THR A 364 12.87 1.20 -6.88
C THR A 364 13.16 2.58 -7.46
N SER A 365 12.19 3.14 -8.18
CA SER A 365 12.21 4.52 -8.65
C SER A 365 12.35 5.48 -7.47
N GLY A 366 13.16 6.54 -7.62
CA GLY A 366 13.46 7.49 -6.55
C GLY A 366 13.06 8.90 -6.91
N SER A 367 12.44 9.63 -5.98
CA SER A 367 11.93 11.00 -6.20
C SER A 367 13.03 12.01 -6.59
N THR A 368 14.30 11.70 -6.32
CA THR A 368 15.48 12.51 -6.69
C THR A 368 16.00 12.22 -8.10
N GLY A 369 15.36 11.32 -8.85
CA GLY A 369 15.79 10.92 -10.19
C GLY A 369 16.80 9.76 -10.24
N LYS A 370 17.23 9.24 -9.08
CA LYS A 370 18.13 8.09 -8.97
C LYS A 370 17.43 6.90 -8.32
N PRO A 371 17.62 5.66 -8.84
CA PRO A 371 17.10 4.46 -8.21
C PRO A 371 17.59 4.29 -6.77
N LYS A 372 16.74 3.78 -5.88
CA LYS A 372 17.07 3.48 -4.47
C LYS A 372 16.95 1.98 -4.18
N GLY A 373 18.01 1.37 -3.66
CA GLY A 373 18.04 -0.05 -3.32
C GLY A 373 17.39 -0.32 -1.97
N VAL A 374 16.32 -1.11 -1.93
CA VAL A 374 15.63 -1.49 -0.68
C VAL A 374 16.29 -2.72 -0.09
N MET A 375 16.82 -2.62 1.13
CA MET A 375 17.54 -3.70 1.81
C MET A 375 16.59 -4.59 2.62
N ILE A 376 16.31 -5.80 2.13
CA ILE A 376 15.40 -6.75 2.78
C ILE A 376 16.16 -7.91 3.41
N GLU A 377 15.84 -8.19 4.67
CA GLU A 377 16.44 -9.26 5.46
C GLU A 377 15.66 -10.58 5.34
N HIS A 378 16.35 -11.69 5.58
CA HIS A 378 15.76 -13.03 5.52
C HIS A 378 14.53 -13.19 6.40
N GLN A 379 14.53 -12.66 7.63
CA GLN A 379 13.41 -12.77 8.58
C GLN A 379 12.09 -12.24 7.99
N GLY A 380 12.14 -11.14 7.23
CA GLY A 380 10.95 -10.57 6.58
C GLY A 380 10.39 -11.50 5.51
N VAL A 381 11.28 -12.13 4.72
CA VAL A 381 10.89 -13.09 3.70
C VAL A 381 10.35 -14.38 4.32
N VAL A 382 10.99 -14.87 5.39
CA VAL A 382 10.55 -16.08 6.09
C VAL A 382 9.17 -15.87 6.72
N ASN A 383 8.93 -14.72 7.36
CA ASN A 383 7.62 -14.35 7.89
C ASN A 383 6.54 -14.31 6.81
N LEU A 384 6.83 -13.66 5.66
CA LEU A 384 5.92 -13.62 4.51
C LEU A 384 5.53 -15.02 4.02
N ILE A 385 6.48 -15.97 4.01
CA ILE A 385 6.32 -17.27 3.37
C ILE A 385 5.79 -18.35 4.33
N HIS A 386 6.06 -18.28 5.64
CA HIS A 386 5.81 -19.37 6.58
C HIS A 386 4.36 -19.93 6.55
N GLY A 387 3.35 -19.07 6.73
CA GLY A 387 1.92 -19.46 6.71
C GLY A 387 1.26 -19.36 5.33
N ARG A 388 2.00 -18.92 4.32
CA ARG A 388 1.45 -18.57 3.01
C ARG A 388 0.97 -19.78 2.21
N PRO A 389 1.69 -20.92 2.14
CA PRO A 389 1.19 -22.10 1.44
C PRO A 389 -0.19 -22.54 1.92
N GLU A 390 -0.42 -22.60 3.23
CA GLU A 390 -1.72 -22.96 3.79
C GLU A 390 -2.79 -21.92 3.45
N SER A 391 -2.51 -20.64 3.69
CA SER A 391 -3.47 -19.54 3.46
C SER A 391 -3.91 -19.43 1.98
N PHE A 392 -3.03 -19.79 1.04
CA PHE A 392 -3.27 -19.69 -0.41
C PHE A 392 -3.72 -21.03 -1.01
N GLY A 393 -3.55 -22.15 -0.31
CA GLY A 393 -3.87 -23.49 -0.79
C GLY A 393 -2.80 -24.08 -1.70
N ILE A 394 -1.54 -23.69 -1.51
CA ILE A 394 -0.38 -24.26 -2.20
C ILE A 394 -0.04 -25.61 -1.55
N SER A 395 0.24 -26.61 -2.39
CA SER A 395 0.58 -27.96 -1.96
C SER A 395 1.55 -28.61 -2.95
N THR A 396 1.94 -29.86 -2.69
CA THR A 396 2.83 -30.63 -3.57
C THR A 396 2.24 -30.97 -4.93
N SER A 397 0.93 -30.82 -5.13
CA SER A 397 0.27 -30.97 -6.43
C SER A 397 0.10 -29.64 -7.17
N SER A 398 0.40 -28.52 -6.52
CA SER A 398 0.26 -27.20 -7.10
C SER A 398 1.31 -26.94 -8.17
N ARG A 399 0.88 -26.20 -9.20
CA ARG A 399 1.72 -25.63 -10.25
C ARG A 399 1.59 -24.12 -10.16
N ALA A 400 2.68 -23.45 -9.80
CA ALA A 400 2.71 -22.01 -9.58
C ALA A 400 3.48 -21.33 -10.71
N LEU A 401 2.90 -20.28 -11.29
CA LEU A 401 3.57 -19.48 -12.30
C LEU A 401 4.53 -18.50 -11.62
N LEU A 402 5.76 -18.37 -12.13
CA LEU A 402 6.52 -17.15 -11.92
C LEU A 402 6.11 -16.17 -13.00
N PHE A 403 5.25 -15.19 -12.73
CA PHE A 403 4.90 -14.15 -13.69
C PHE A 403 5.88 -12.98 -13.63
N THR A 404 6.31 -12.63 -12.44
CA THR A 404 6.97 -11.37 -12.14
C THR A 404 8.43 -11.38 -12.63
N SER A 405 8.95 -10.22 -13.07
CA SER A 405 10.40 -10.04 -13.29
C SER A 405 11.12 -10.08 -11.94
N LEU A 406 12.35 -10.61 -11.88
CA LEU A 406 13.14 -10.64 -10.65
C LEU A 406 13.42 -9.24 -10.07
N ASN A 407 13.28 -8.20 -10.89
CA ASN A 407 13.46 -6.80 -10.48
C ASN A 407 12.26 -6.23 -9.71
N PHE A 408 11.18 -7.00 -9.54
CA PHE A 408 10.07 -6.66 -8.65
C PHE A 408 9.98 -7.70 -7.55
N ASP A 409 9.83 -7.22 -6.32
CA ASP A 409 9.88 -8.03 -5.12
C ASP A 409 8.75 -9.06 -5.01
N HIS A 410 7.65 -8.89 -5.77
CA HIS A 410 6.62 -9.92 -5.88
C HIS A 410 7.12 -11.25 -6.43
N SER A 411 8.21 -11.27 -7.23
CA SER A 411 8.84 -12.52 -7.67
C SER A 411 9.34 -13.35 -6.48
N VAL A 412 9.74 -12.73 -5.38
CA VAL A 412 10.18 -13.41 -4.15
C VAL A 412 9.04 -14.23 -3.58
N SER A 413 7.85 -13.63 -3.52
CA SER A 413 6.64 -14.32 -3.08
C SER A 413 6.31 -15.51 -3.99
N GLU A 414 6.35 -15.34 -5.31
CA GLU A 414 6.06 -16.41 -6.27
C GLU A 414 7.05 -17.58 -6.17
N ILE A 415 8.35 -17.28 -6.15
CA ILE A 415 9.42 -18.29 -6.09
C ILE A 415 9.32 -19.08 -4.79
N PHE A 416 9.33 -18.39 -3.66
CA PHE A 416 9.46 -19.08 -2.37
C PHE A 416 8.15 -19.70 -1.90
N SER A 417 6.99 -19.12 -2.20
CA SER A 417 5.71 -19.78 -1.87
C SER A 417 5.59 -21.14 -2.59
N ALA A 418 6.06 -21.22 -3.83
CA ALA A 418 6.06 -22.47 -4.59
C ALA A 418 7.10 -23.46 -4.04
N LEU A 419 8.36 -23.03 -3.96
CA LEU A 419 9.48 -23.91 -3.66
C LEU A 419 9.53 -24.36 -2.19
N THR A 420 8.98 -23.60 -1.24
CA THR A 420 8.88 -24.06 0.17
C THR A 420 7.57 -24.80 0.43
N GLY A 421 6.54 -24.58 -0.39
CA GLY A 421 5.26 -25.30 -0.33
C GLY A 421 5.25 -26.67 -1.02
N GLY A 422 6.36 -27.05 -1.69
CA GLY A 422 6.49 -28.30 -2.42
C GLY A 422 5.86 -28.31 -3.81
N ALA A 423 5.39 -27.15 -4.29
CA ALA A 423 4.79 -26.98 -5.60
C ALA A 423 5.84 -27.03 -6.73
N CYS A 424 5.38 -27.17 -7.97
CA CYS A 424 6.22 -26.98 -9.15
C CYS A 424 6.15 -25.52 -9.62
N LEU A 425 7.29 -24.84 -9.68
CA LEU A 425 7.42 -23.48 -10.22
C LEU A 425 7.56 -23.52 -11.75
N HIS A 426 6.68 -22.84 -12.46
CA HIS A 426 6.66 -22.73 -13.91
C HIS A 426 7.22 -21.38 -14.36
N LEU A 427 8.34 -21.42 -15.07
CA LEU A 427 8.91 -20.28 -15.77
C LEU A 427 8.29 -20.18 -17.17
N VAL A 428 7.87 -18.98 -17.58
CA VAL A 428 7.24 -18.73 -18.87
C VAL A 428 8.00 -17.66 -19.65
N GLN A 429 8.24 -17.91 -20.94
CA GLN A 429 8.92 -16.97 -21.83
C GLN A 429 8.10 -15.68 -22.02
N ASP A 430 8.78 -14.57 -22.27
CA ASP A 430 8.17 -13.25 -22.41
C ASP A 430 7.13 -13.18 -23.55
N GLU A 431 7.38 -13.89 -24.65
CA GLU A 431 6.46 -14.05 -25.79
C GLU A 431 5.08 -14.59 -25.39
N ILE A 432 5.02 -15.46 -24.36
CA ILE A 432 3.78 -16.03 -23.81
C ILE A 432 3.29 -15.15 -22.65
N ARG A 433 4.20 -14.76 -21.76
CA ARG A 433 3.92 -14.01 -20.53
C ARG A 433 3.27 -12.66 -20.80
N LEU A 434 3.67 -11.97 -21.86
CA LEU A 434 3.16 -10.64 -22.22
C LEU A 434 1.97 -10.68 -23.19
N ASP A 435 1.62 -11.86 -23.70
CA ASP A 435 0.46 -12.07 -24.57
C ASP A 435 -0.67 -12.72 -23.76
N ARG A 436 -1.74 -11.97 -23.52
CA ARG A 436 -2.87 -12.39 -22.68
C ARG A 436 -3.50 -13.71 -23.15
N LEU A 437 -3.65 -13.93 -24.45
CA LEU A 437 -4.28 -15.15 -24.98
C LEU A 437 -3.35 -16.35 -24.82
N LYS A 438 -2.07 -16.20 -25.21
CA LYS A 438 -1.08 -17.27 -25.04
C LYS A 438 -0.87 -17.64 -23.58
N LEU A 439 -0.89 -16.65 -22.67
CA LEU A 439 -0.80 -16.88 -21.23
C LEU A 439 -1.99 -17.69 -20.71
N TRP A 440 -3.19 -17.40 -21.21
CA TRP A 440 -4.41 -18.12 -20.82
C TRP A 440 -4.39 -19.57 -21.32
N ASP A 441 -3.96 -19.78 -22.56
CA ASP A 441 -3.74 -21.11 -23.13
C ASP A 441 -2.69 -21.88 -22.31
N TYR A 442 -1.62 -21.20 -21.88
CA TYR A 442 -0.60 -21.79 -21.02
C TYR A 442 -1.16 -22.23 -19.67
N PHE A 443 -2.04 -21.44 -19.04
CA PHE A 443 -2.70 -21.81 -17.79
C PHE A 443 -3.48 -23.12 -17.91
N GLU A 444 -4.28 -23.25 -18.96
CA GLU A 444 -5.09 -24.44 -19.19
C GLU A 444 -4.22 -25.65 -19.57
N GLN A 445 -3.31 -25.47 -20.54
CA GLN A 445 -2.44 -26.55 -21.06
C GLN A 445 -1.55 -27.16 -19.98
N HIS A 446 -1.04 -26.33 -19.05
CA HIS A 446 -0.16 -26.77 -17.98
C HIS A 446 -0.87 -26.95 -16.64
N SER A 447 -2.19 -26.79 -16.59
CA SER A 447 -3.01 -26.87 -15.36
C SER A 447 -2.44 -26.01 -14.24
N ILE A 448 -2.13 -24.75 -14.55
CA ILE A 448 -1.61 -23.79 -13.57
C ILE A 448 -2.66 -23.55 -12.48
N THR A 449 -2.22 -23.64 -11.22
CA THR A 449 -3.08 -23.56 -10.03
C THR A 449 -2.91 -22.27 -9.25
N HIS A 450 -1.77 -21.60 -9.40
CA HIS A 450 -1.45 -20.34 -8.74
C HIS A 450 -0.74 -19.43 -9.73
N ALA A 451 -1.20 -18.19 -9.85
CA ALA A 451 -0.56 -17.18 -10.67
C ALA A 451 -0.80 -15.81 -10.05
N SER A 452 0.22 -14.94 -10.12
CA SER A 452 0.04 -13.53 -9.78
C SER A 452 0.04 -12.69 -11.03
N ILE A 453 -0.91 -11.77 -11.14
CA ILE A 453 -0.97 -10.82 -12.25
C ILE A 453 -1.53 -9.48 -11.79
N THR A 454 -1.25 -8.44 -12.56
CA THR A 454 -1.82 -7.11 -12.35
C THR A 454 -3.26 -7.04 -12.91
N PRO A 455 -4.17 -6.25 -12.32
CA PRO A 455 -5.51 -5.99 -12.85
C PRO A 455 -5.54 -5.62 -14.34
N THR A 456 -4.53 -4.88 -14.82
CA THR A 456 -4.41 -4.51 -16.25
C THR A 456 -4.49 -5.70 -17.21
N LEU A 457 -3.91 -6.86 -16.86
CA LEU A 457 -3.93 -8.04 -17.73
C LEU A 457 -5.30 -8.74 -17.80
N LEU A 458 -6.16 -8.47 -16.83
CA LEU A 458 -7.49 -9.08 -16.70
C LEU A 458 -8.58 -8.27 -17.40
N GLN A 459 -8.28 -7.07 -17.86
CA GLN A 459 -9.26 -6.25 -18.56
C GLN A 459 -9.68 -6.90 -19.87
N ASP A 460 -10.90 -6.59 -20.31
CA ASP A 460 -11.51 -7.14 -21.52
C ASP A 460 -11.40 -8.67 -21.62
N SER A 461 -11.69 -9.35 -20.52
CA SER A 461 -11.67 -10.82 -20.41
C SER A 461 -12.78 -11.54 -21.20
N LYS A 462 -13.50 -10.82 -22.08
CA LYS A 462 -14.64 -11.36 -22.85
C LYS A 462 -14.21 -12.45 -23.82
N ASP A 463 -12.99 -12.35 -24.33
CA ASP A 463 -12.43 -13.31 -25.30
C ASP A 463 -11.70 -14.47 -24.61
N LEU A 464 -11.61 -14.46 -23.27
CA LEU A 464 -10.96 -15.53 -22.50
C LEU A 464 -11.95 -16.65 -22.21
N VAL A 465 -11.52 -17.88 -22.49
CA VAL A 465 -12.30 -19.08 -22.19
C VAL A 465 -12.19 -19.37 -20.68
N PRO A 466 -13.29 -19.75 -19.99
CA PRO A 466 -13.21 -20.15 -18.60
C PRO A 466 -12.24 -21.31 -18.37
N LEU A 467 -11.31 -21.14 -17.42
CA LEU A 467 -10.35 -22.18 -17.05
C LEU A 467 -11.06 -23.34 -16.35
N THR A 468 -10.68 -24.57 -16.69
CA THR A 468 -11.22 -25.76 -16.02
C THR A 468 -10.46 -26.05 -14.73
N THR A 469 -9.16 -25.75 -14.71
CA THR A 469 -8.30 -25.91 -13.53
C THR A 469 -8.62 -24.82 -12.49
N PRO A 470 -8.88 -25.16 -11.22
CA PRO A 470 -9.02 -24.18 -10.16
C PRO A 470 -7.73 -23.37 -10.00
N LEU A 471 -7.81 -22.06 -10.28
CA LEU A 471 -6.68 -21.13 -10.20
C LEU A 471 -6.89 -20.13 -9.06
N THR A 472 -5.94 -20.08 -8.14
CA THR A 472 -5.81 -18.98 -7.17
C THR A 472 -5.08 -17.83 -7.86
N PHE A 473 -5.82 -16.76 -8.16
CA PHE A 473 -5.29 -15.51 -8.68
C PHE A 473 -4.90 -14.58 -7.56
N VAL A 474 -3.61 -14.22 -7.53
CA VAL A 474 -3.07 -13.23 -6.62
C VAL A 474 -2.92 -11.91 -7.39
N ILE A 475 -3.61 -10.88 -6.93
CA ILE A 475 -3.64 -9.57 -7.56
C ILE A 475 -2.84 -8.62 -6.68
N MET A 476 -1.80 -8.02 -7.25
CA MET A 476 -0.93 -7.09 -6.55
C MET A 476 -0.37 -6.04 -7.54
N GLY A 477 0.10 -4.92 -7.00
CA GLY A 477 0.79 -3.88 -7.77
C GLY A 477 -0.13 -2.79 -8.32
N GLU A 478 -1.45 -2.99 -8.38
CA GLU A 478 -2.42 -1.95 -8.74
C GLU A 478 -3.70 -2.07 -7.92
N THR A 479 -4.49 -1.01 -7.88
CA THR A 479 -5.84 -1.06 -7.32
C THR A 479 -6.69 -2.01 -8.16
N LEU A 480 -7.32 -3.00 -7.51
CA LEU A 480 -8.27 -3.92 -8.14
C LEU A 480 -9.66 -3.24 -8.24
N PRO A 481 -10.16 -2.93 -9.45
CA PRO A 481 -11.49 -2.32 -9.58
C PRO A 481 -12.59 -3.34 -9.26
N SER A 482 -13.62 -2.94 -8.52
CA SER A 482 -14.80 -3.78 -8.23
C SER A 482 -15.48 -4.29 -9.50
N SER A 483 -15.54 -3.46 -10.55
CA SER A 483 -16.09 -3.79 -11.87
C SER A 483 -15.36 -4.93 -12.60
N LEU A 484 -14.12 -5.24 -12.21
CA LEU A 484 -13.32 -6.31 -12.79
C LEU A 484 -13.61 -7.66 -12.13
N ILE A 485 -14.04 -7.69 -10.86
CA ILE A 485 -14.26 -8.93 -10.10
C ILE A 485 -15.26 -9.87 -10.81
N PRO A 486 -16.45 -9.42 -11.28
CA PRO A 486 -17.38 -10.29 -11.97
C PRO A 486 -16.82 -10.86 -13.29
N GLN A 487 -15.91 -10.13 -13.95
CA GLN A 487 -15.27 -10.57 -15.19
C GLN A 487 -14.26 -11.68 -14.92
N VAL A 488 -13.44 -11.50 -13.89
CA VAL A 488 -12.48 -12.51 -13.42
C VAL A 488 -13.20 -13.77 -12.93
N GLN A 489 -14.26 -13.62 -12.14
CA GLN A 489 -15.04 -14.77 -11.66
C GLN A 489 -15.66 -15.61 -12.80
N LYS A 490 -15.95 -15.02 -13.97
CA LYS A 490 -16.44 -15.78 -15.13
C LYS A 490 -15.37 -16.65 -15.77
N VAL A 491 -14.14 -16.13 -15.86
CA VAL A 491 -13.02 -16.83 -16.51
C VAL A 491 -12.27 -17.75 -15.55
N VAL A 492 -12.51 -17.60 -14.24
CA VAL A 492 -11.95 -18.45 -13.17
C VAL A 492 -13.05 -18.95 -12.23
N PRO A 493 -14.07 -19.67 -12.74
CA PRO A 493 -15.31 -19.96 -12.00
C PRO A 493 -15.10 -20.81 -10.74
N ASN A 494 -14.06 -21.63 -10.71
CA ASN A 494 -13.72 -22.49 -9.58
C ASN A 494 -12.50 -21.98 -8.78
N GLY A 495 -12.00 -20.80 -9.11
CA GLY A 495 -10.79 -20.21 -8.53
C GLY A 495 -11.02 -19.40 -7.26
N LYS A 496 -9.94 -18.77 -6.81
CA LYS A 496 -9.93 -17.79 -5.72
C LYS A 496 -9.30 -16.50 -6.23
N ILE A 497 -9.79 -15.35 -5.75
CA ILE A 497 -9.17 -14.05 -6.01
C ILE A 497 -8.65 -13.54 -4.67
N ILE A 498 -7.36 -13.25 -4.61
CA ILE A 498 -6.69 -12.67 -3.44
C ILE A 498 -6.11 -11.34 -3.87
N ASN A 499 -6.54 -10.25 -3.23
CA ASN A 499 -5.95 -8.93 -3.40
C ASN A 499 -4.88 -8.73 -2.33
N GLU A 500 -3.66 -8.43 -2.74
CA GLU A 500 -2.54 -8.15 -1.85
C GLU A 500 -2.07 -6.72 -2.01
N TYR A 501 -1.63 -6.15 -0.90
CA TYR A 501 -0.99 -4.85 -0.89
C TYR A 501 0.26 -4.91 -0.01
N GLY A 502 1.33 -4.31 -0.52
CA GLY A 502 2.51 -3.99 0.25
C GLY A 502 3.51 -3.24 -0.62
N PRO A 503 4.23 -2.27 -0.04
CA PRO A 503 5.39 -1.66 -0.68
C PRO A 503 6.65 -2.53 -0.51
N THR A 504 7.62 -2.34 -1.41
CA THR A 504 8.90 -3.06 -1.39
C THR A 504 9.65 -2.91 -0.07
N GLU A 505 9.52 -1.77 0.60
CA GLU A 505 10.09 -1.45 1.90
C GLU A 505 9.56 -2.31 3.07
N THR A 506 8.61 -3.19 2.80
CA THR A 506 7.96 -4.04 3.83
C THR A 506 7.98 -5.53 3.47
N ALA A 507 8.90 -5.95 2.61
CA ALA A 507 9.04 -7.34 2.15
C ALA A 507 7.78 -7.87 1.44
N VAL A 508 7.52 -7.33 0.24
CA VAL A 508 6.44 -7.74 -0.67
C VAL A 508 5.04 -7.38 -0.19
N ALA A 509 4.38 -8.24 0.59
CA ALA A 509 2.98 -8.09 0.96
C ALA A 509 2.83 -7.77 2.44
N THR A 510 1.97 -6.82 2.75
CA THR A 510 1.63 -6.40 4.11
C THR A 510 0.19 -6.75 4.48
N THR A 511 -0.76 -6.61 3.55
CA THR A 511 -2.16 -6.99 3.78
C THR A 511 -2.65 -7.95 2.73
N ILE A 512 -3.64 -8.75 3.13
CA ILE A 512 -4.36 -9.65 2.22
C ILE A 512 -5.86 -9.48 2.38
N TRP A 513 -6.56 -9.46 1.25
CA TRP A 513 -8.00 -9.60 1.19
C TRP A 513 -8.35 -10.78 0.28
N LYS A 514 -9.14 -11.72 0.80
CA LYS A 514 -9.66 -12.84 0.03
C LYS A 514 -11.06 -12.48 -0.44
N CYS A 515 -11.23 -12.33 -1.76
CA CYS A 515 -12.53 -11.98 -2.33
C CYS A 515 -13.56 -13.06 -1.98
N PRO A 516 -14.68 -12.69 -1.31
CA PRO A 516 -15.75 -13.64 -1.06
C PRO A 516 -16.43 -14.02 -2.38
N ARG A 517 -17.05 -15.21 -2.41
CA ARG A 517 -17.85 -15.64 -3.56
C ARG A 517 -19.06 -14.72 -3.70
N GLY A 518 -19.33 -14.26 -4.92
CA GLY A 518 -20.47 -13.38 -5.20
C GLY A 518 -20.30 -11.95 -4.66
N PHE A 519 -19.07 -11.50 -4.42
CA PHE A 519 -18.77 -10.12 -4.05
C PHE A 519 -19.39 -9.12 -5.04
N GLN A 520 -20.14 -8.14 -4.52
CA GLN A 520 -20.86 -7.13 -5.31
C GLN A 520 -20.66 -5.70 -4.78
N ASP A 521 -19.84 -5.52 -3.74
CA ASP A 521 -19.63 -4.19 -3.17
C ASP A 521 -18.74 -3.32 -4.09
N ASP A 522 -18.95 -2.01 -4.04
CA ASP A 522 -18.20 -1.07 -4.86
C ASP A 522 -16.75 -0.87 -4.38
N ILE A 523 -16.48 -1.15 -3.10
CA ILE A 523 -15.18 -0.94 -2.46
C ILE A 523 -14.44 -2.27 -2.35
N VAL A 524 -13.37 -2.43 -3.13
CA VAL A 524 -12.44 -3.55 -2.97
C VAL A 524 -11.36 -3.15 -1.97
N PRO A 525 -11.33 -3.74 -0.76
CA PRO A 525 -10.30 -3.41 0.22
C PRO A 525 -8.96 -4.07 -0.13
N ILE A 526 -7.90 -3.53 0.46
CA ILE A 526 -6.57 -4.17 0.48
C ILE A 526 -6.46 -5.21 1.60
N GLY A 527 -7.45 -5.27 2.48
CA GLY A 527 -7.60 -6.33 3.47
C GLY A 527 -7.09 -5.95 4.85
N ARG A 528 -6.66 -6.97 5.60
CA ARG A 528 -6.08 -6.84 6.94
C ARG A 528 -4.59 -7.24 6.93
N PRO A 529 -3.78 -6.79 7.91
CA PRO A 529 -2.37 -7.16 7.98
C PRO A 529 -2.15 -8.68 8.03
N ILE A 530 -1.09 -9.15 7.39
CA ILE A 530 -0.62 -10.54 7.50
C ILE A 530 0.08 -10.77 8.86
N PRO A 531 0.34 -12.03 9.25
CA PRO A 531 1.01 -12.31 10.52
C PRO A 531 2.30 -11.51 10.74
N ASN A 532 2.50 -11.11 12.00
CA ASN A 532 3.61 -10.31 12.52
C ASN A 532 3.79 -8.92 11.88
N LYS A 533 2.79 -8.40 11.16
CA LYS A 533 2.80 -7.03 10.62
C LYS A 533 1.68 -6.20 11.22
N THR A 534 1.95 -4.93 11.41
CA THR A 534 0.96 -3.96 11.89
C THR A 534 0.72 -2.88 10.84
N ILE A 535 -0.50 -2.35 10.80
CA ILE A 535 -0.82 -1.14 10.06
C ILE A 535 -1.39 -0.11 11.00
N TYR A 536 -0.94 1.13 10.83
CA TYR A 536 -1.53 2.29 11.47
C TYR A 536 -1.99 3.27 10.40
N ILE A 537 -3.18 3.85 10.59
CA ILE A 537 -3.68 4.94 9.76
C ILE A 537 -3.56 6.21 10.60
N LEU A 538 -2.61 7.08 10.24
CA LEU A 538 -2.20 8.21 11.06
C LEU A 538 -2.46 9.55 10.37
N ASP A 539 -2.61 10.61 11.17
CA ASP A 539 -2.64 11.99 10.70
C ASP A 539 -1.23 12.59 10.53
N ARG A 540 -1.18 13.88 10.15
CA ARG A 540 0.07 14.63 9.97
C ARG A 540 0.90 14.79 11.25
N ASN A 541 0.28 14.60 12.42
CA ASN A 541 0.90 14.65 13.74
C ASN A 541 1.24 13.23 14.25
N GLN A 542 1.16 12.22 13.38
CA GLN A 542 1.41 10.80 13.67
C GLN A 542 0.50 10.25 14.78
N GLN A 543 -0.73 10.76 14.89
CA GLN A 543 -1.75 10.23 15.78
C GLN A 543 -2.74 9.36 15.00
N PRO A 544 -3.28 8.28 15.62
CA PRO A 544 -4.28 7.43 14.95
C PRO A 544 -5.53 8.24 14.62
N VAL A 545 -6.00 8.11 13.37
CA VAL A 545 -7.24 8.76 12.95
C VAL A 545 -8.47 7.97 13.45
N PRO A 546 -9.61 8.64 13.64
CA PRO A 546 -10.87 7.95 13.92
C PRO A 546 -11.22 6.93 12.83
N MET A 547 -11.90 5.84 13.18
CA MET A 547 -12.27 4.83 12.18
C MET A 547 -13.20 5.43 11.11
N GLY A 548 -12.92 5.12 9.83
CA GLY A 548 -13.59 5.70 8.66
C GLY A 548 -12.99 7.03 8.16
N VAL A 549 -12.13 7.67 8.95
CA VAL A 549 -11.39 8.88 8.54
C VAL A 549 -10.18 8.50 7.69
N ILE A 550 -9.89 9.32 6.68
CA ILE A 550 -8.72 9.16 5.82
C ILE A 550 -7.47 9.57 6.59
N GLY A 551 -6.45 8.73 6.55
CA GLY A 551 -5.11 9.07 7.00
C GLY A 551 -4.04 8.38 6.14
N GLU A 552 -2.79 8.62 6.50
CA GLU A 552 -1.63 8.01 5.86
C GLU A 552 -1.34 6.65 6.47
N LEU A 553 -0.99 5.66 5.64
CA LEU A 553 -0.65 4.32 6.07
C LEU A 553 0.80 4.25 6.56
N TYR A 554 0.98 3.66 7.74
CA TYR A 554 2.27 3.30 8.32
C TYR A 554 2.29 1.80 8.57
N ILE A 555 3.41 1.15 8.26
CA ILE A 555 3.53 -0.31 8.35
C ILE A 555 4.63 -0.67 9.34
N GLY A 556 4.29 -1.37 10.41
CA GLY A 556 5.22 -1.88 11.42
C GLY A 556 5.38 -3.41 11.38
N GLY A 557 6.14 -3.92 12.34
CA GLY A 557 6.35 -5.36 12.55
C GLY A 557 7.43 -5.98 11.66
N VAL A 558 7.42 -7.31 11.58
CA VAL A 558 8.45 -8.10 10.90
C VAL A 558 8.43 -7.84 9.40
N GLY A 559 9.62 -7.62 8.83
CA GLY A 559 9.81 -7.38 7.40
C GLY A 559 9.78 -5.91 6.99
N VAL A 560 9.69 -4.97 7.94
CA VAL A 560 10.13 -3.58 7.68
C VAL A 560 11.61 -3.62 7.28
N ALA A 561 11.93 -3.06 6.11
CA ALA A 561 13.27 -3.12 5.53
C ALA A 561 14.35 -2.56 6.46
N ARG A 562 15.59 -3.02 6.28
CA ARG A 562 16.74 -2.44 6.98
C ARG A 562 16.87 -0.95 6.67
N GLY A 563 16.61 -0.57 5.42
CA GLY A 563 16.57 0.82 4.95
C GLY A 563 16.85 0.88 3.44
N TYR A 564 17.26 2.06 2.98
CA TYR A 564 17.77 2.25 1.62
C TYR A 564 19.30 2.18 1.59
N LEU A 565 19.84 1.42 0.63
CA LEU A 565 21.29 1.26 0.45
C LEU A 565 21.94 2.62 0.22
N ASN A 566 23.03 2.89 0.95
CA ASN A 566 23.82 4.13 0.88
C ASN A 566 23.03 5.44 1.05
N GLN A 567 21.83 5.40 1.64
CA GLN A 567 20.96 6.58 1.80
C GLN A 567 20.43 6.70 3.24
N PRO A 568 21.30 6.99 4.23
CA PRO A 568 20.92 7.08 5.64
C PRO A 568 19.90 8.19 5.91
N ASP A 569 20.06 9.36 5.28
CA ASP A 569 19.14 10.50 5.48
C ASP A 569 17.73 10.16 5.01
N LEU A 570 17.61 9.61 3.79
CA LEU A 570 16.33 9.16 3.26
C LEU A 570 15.73 8.06 4.13
N THR A 571 16.57 7.12 4.60
CA THR A 571 16.14 6.05 5.49
C THR A 571 15.53 6.60 6.78
N SER A 572 16.19 7.55 7.46
CA SER A 572 15.68 8.12 8.71
C SER A 572 14.39 8.92 8.55
N ASN A 573 14.08 9.41 7.35
CA ASN A 573 12.87 10.20 7.09
C ASN A 573 11.62 9.34 6.91
N VAL A 574 11.76 8.06 6.54
CA VAL A 574 10.61 7.18 6.23
C VAL A 574 10.58 5.89 7.05
N PHE A 575 11.70 5.44 7.61
CA PHE A 575 11.76 4.33 8.57
C PHE A 575 11.86 4.89 9.98
N LEU A 576 10.70 5.19 10.55
CA LEU A 576 10.55 5.87 11.83
C LEU A 576 10.57 4.86 12.98
N ARG A 577 10.85 5.33 14.20
CA ARG A 577 10.56 4.54 15.40
C ARG A 577 9.05 4.31 15.48
N ASP A 578 8.64 3.09 15.81
CA ASP A 578 7.25 2.76 16.10
C ASP A 578 6.93 3.10 17.57
N PRO A 579 6.07 4.11 17.85
CA PRO A 579 5.71 4.49 19.20
C PRO A 579 4.57 3.63 19.77
N PHE A 580 3.93 2.79 18.96
CA PHE A 580 2.78 1.97 19.34
C PHE A 580 3.17 0.52 19.68
N SER A 581 4.35 0.09 19.20
CA SER A 581 4.92 -1.20 19.57
C SER A 581 5.56 -1.17 20.97
N GLY A 582 5.37 -2.26 21.71
CA GLY A 582 6.06 -2.51 22.98
C GLY A 582 7.48 -3.08 22.83
N GLU A 583 7.91 -3.39 21.60
CA GLU A 583 9.22 -3.98 21.33
C GLU A 583 10.31 -2.91 21.24
N GLU A 584 11.44 -3.18 21.89
CA GLU A 584 12.60 -2.28 21.85
C GLU A 584 13.18 -2.24 20.42
N GLY A 585 13.37 -1.03 19.89
CA GLY A 585 13.90 -0.83 18.54
C GLY A 585 12.89 -1.08 17.41
N ALA A 586 11.61 -1.29 17.71
CA ALA A 586 10.57 -1.39 16.70
C ALA A 586 10.53 -0.16 15.77
N ARG A 587 10.37 -0.42 14.48
CA ARG A 587 10.30 0.60 13.43
C ARG A 587 9.03 0.44 12.62
N MET A 588 8.55 1.55 12.08
CA MET A 588 7.45 1.60 11.12
C MET A 588 7.88 2.35 9.86
N TYR A 589 7.41 1.89 8.71
CA TYR A 589 7.64 2.51 7.41
C TYR A 589 6.48 3.45 7.05
N LYS A 590 6.80 4.71 6.74
CA LYS A 590 5.88 5.72 6.23
C LYS A 590 5.68 5.54 4.72
N THR A 591 4.47 5.15 4.31
CA THR A 591 4.23 4.66 2.93
C THR A 591 4.00 5.75 1.89
N GLY A 592 3.48 6.92 2.30
CA GLY A 592 2.87 7.91 1.40
C GLY A 592 1.51 7.49 0.83
N ASP A 593 0.96 6.35 1.22
CA ASP A 593 -0.35 5.88 0.80
C ASP A 593 -1.45 6.38 1.73
N LEU A 594 -2.62 6.72 1.16
CA LEU A 594 -3.81 7.14 1.87
C LEU A 594 -4.84 6.02 1.94
N GLY A 595 -5.49 5.89 3.08
CA GLY A 595 -6.57 4.92 3.26
C GLY A 595 -7.38 5.17 4.52
N ARG A 596 -8.36 4.30 4.74
CA ARG A 596 -9.22 4.31 5.93
C ARG A 596 -9.62 2.90 6.32
N TYR A 597 -9.84 2.68 7.61
CA TYR A 597 -10.46 1.46 8.09
C TYR A 597 -11.94 1.42 7.73
N LEU A 598 -12.40 0.26 7.31
CA LEU A 598 -13.80 -0.13 7.22
C LEU A 598 -14.28 -0.68 8.57
N PRO A 599 -15.60 -0.76 8.83
CA PRO A 599 -16.13 -1.22 10.11
C PRO A 599 -15.69 -2.63 10.51
N ASP A 600 -15.32 -3.45 9.53
CA ASP A 600 -14.82 -4.80 9.72
C ASP A 600 -13.29 -4.87 9.79
N GLY A 601 -12.59 -3.76 10.01
CA GLY A 601 -11.12 -3.70 10.10
C GLY A 601 -10.37 -3.93 8.79
N ASN A 602 -11.06 -4.22 7.67
CA ASN A 602 -10.42 -4.16 6.37
C ASN A 602 -10.04 -2.71 6.03
N ILE A 603 -9.00 -2.53 5.22
CA ILE A 603 -8.53 -1.21 4.83
C ILE A 603 -8.96 -0.91 3.39
N SER A 604 -9.55 0.27 3.19
CA SER A 604 -9.82 0.84 1.87
C SER A 604 -8.65 1.73 1.47
N PHE A 605 -7.99 1.39 0.36
CA PHE A 605 -6.93 2.18 -0.24
C PHE A 605 -7.52 3.29 -1.12
N LEU A 606 -7.05 4.53 -0.95
CA LEU A 606 -7.63 5.72 -1.59
C LEU A 606 -6.67 6.43 -2.55
N GLY A 607 -5.40 6.06 -2.56
CA GLY A 607 -4.40 6.65 -3.43
C GLY A 607 -3.14 7.03 -2.66
N ARG A 608 -2.40 8.00 -3.18
CA ARG A 608 -1.16 8.51 -2.59
C ARG A 608 -1.30 9.97 -2.19
N ASN A 609 -0.55 10.37 -1.17
CA ASN A 609 -0.44 11.76 -0.74
C ASN A 609 0.72 12.50 -1.43
N ASP A 610 1.47 11.82 -2.29
CA ASP A 610 2.62 12.33 -3.03
C ASP A 610 2.43 12.16 -4.56
N HIS A 611 3.48 12.50 -5.31
CA HIS A 611 3.48 12.46 -6.78
C HIS A 611 3.81 11.08 -7.36
N GLN A 612 3.84 10.03 -6.54
CA GLN A 612 4.11 8.69 -7.05
C GLN A 612 2.84 8.06 -7.61
N VAL A 613 3.00 7.29 -8.68
CA VAL A 613 1.88 6.61 -9.35
C VAL A 613 2.23 5.15 -9.62
N LYS A 614 1.20 4.30 -9.69
CA LYS A 614 1.31 2.94 -10.22
C LYS A 614 0.66 2.89 -11.60
N ILE A 615 1.41 2.43 -12.60
CA ILE A 615 0.92 2.28 -13.99
C ILE A 615 1.32 0.89 -14.46
N ARG A 616 0.34 0.04 -14.77
CA ARG A 616 0.55 -1.36 -15.23
C ARG A 616 1.37 -2.18 -14.24
N GLY A 617 1.18 -1.92 -12.95
CA GLY A 617 1.92 -2.54 -11.84
C GLY A 617 3.31 -1.93 -11.56
N PHE A 618 3.79 -1.02 -12.39
CA PHE A 618 5.08 -0.37 -12.21
C PHE A 618 4.95 0.84 -11.29
N ARG A 619 5.82 0.92 -10.28
CA ARG A 619 5.94 2.06 -9.36
C ARG A 619 6.80 3.15 -10.01
N ILE A 620 6.18 4.28 -10.33
CA ILE A 620 6.81 5.39 -11.05
C ILE A 620 6.77 6.64 -10.19
N GLU A 621 7.93 7.25 -10.00
CA GLU A 621 8.08 8.57 -9.39
C GLU A 621 7.98 9.62 -10.51
N LEU A 622 6.93 10.44 -10.52
CA LEU A 622 6.76 11.46 -11.56
C LEU A 622 7.94 12.45 -11.55
N GLY A 623 8.44 12.78 -10.36
CA GLY A 623 9.64 13.61 -10.17
C GLY A 623 10.91 13.06 -10.80
N GLU A 624 11.08 11.72 -10.90
CA GLU A 624 12.23 11.11 -11.60
C GLU A 624 12.20 11.47 -13.09
N ILE A 625 11.01 11.46 -13.70
CA ILE A 625 10.83 11.79 -15.12
C ILE A 625 10.97 13.31 -15.31
N GLU A 626 10.38 14.12 -14.42
CA GLU A 626 10.50 15.58 -14.44
C GLU A 626 11.97 16.02 -14.38
N ALA A 627 12.76 15.44 -13.48
CA ALA A 627 14.18 15.72 -13.35
C ALA A 627 14.94 15.40 -14.65
N ARG A 628 14.69 14.22 -15.24
CA ARG A 628 15.33 13.82 -16.52
C ARG A 628 14.88 14.66 -17.71
N LEU A 629 13.64 15.17 -17.72
CA LEU A 629 13.17 16.10 -18.74
C LEU A 629 13.87 17.46 -18.63
N VAL A 630 14.10 17.94 -17.40
CA VAL A 630 14.82 19.20 -17.14
C VAL A 630 16.30 19.12 -17.49
N ASP A 631 16.92 17.95 -17.45
CA ASP A 631 18.31 17.74 -17.90
C ASP A 631 18.50 18.03 -19.41
N HIS A 632 17.42 18.01 -20.20
CA HIS A 632 17.51 18.34 -21.62
C HIS A 632 17.83 19.83 -21.83
N PRO A 633 18.85 20.21 -22.62
CA PRO A 633 19.34 21.59 -22.69
C PRO A 633 18.29 22.66 -23.04
N MET A 634 17.28 22.31 -23.84
CA MET A 634 16.20 23.19 -24.29
C MET A 634 15.02 23.34 -23.30
N VAL A 635 14.96 22.53 -22.24
CA VAL A 635 13.85 22.53 -21.28
C VAL A 635 14.22 23.43 -20.09
N ASP A 636 13.35 24.37 -19.74
CA ASP A 636 13.47 25.21 -18.54
C ASP A 636 12.76 24.57 -17.35
N LYS A 637 11.53 24.10 -17.58
CA LYS A 637 10.68 23.45 -16.56
C LYS A 637 9.95 22.29 -17.20
N ALA A 638 9.73 21.25 -16.41
CA ALA A 638 8.87 20.14 -16.77
C ALA A 638 7.94 19.81 -15.61
N THR A 639 6.72 19.37 -15.94
CA THR A 639 5.87 18.63 -15.01
C THR A 639 5.28 17.43 -15.72
N VAL A 640 5.15 16.31 -15.02
CA VAL A 640 4.57 15.08 -15.56
C VAL A 640 3.33 14.75 -14.75
N ILE A 641 2.22 14.50 -15.43
CA ILE A 641 0.97 14.05 -14.81
C ILE A 641 0.52 12.74 -15.43
N THR A 642 -0.43 12.10 -14.77
CA THR A 642 -1.16 10.98 -15.38
C THR A 642 -2.51 11.43 -15.91
N ILE A 643 -2.85 10.99 -17.13
CA ILE A 643 -4.20 11.12 -17.70
C ILE A 643 -4.84 9.74 -17.86
N GLY A 644 -6.17 9.67 -17.74
CA GLY A 644 -6.92 8.42 -17.77
C GLY A 644 -6.84 7.62 -16.46
N ASP A 645 -7.67 6.59 -16.35
CA ASP A 645 -7.83 5.76 -15.16
C ASP A 645 -7.54 4.28 -15.46
N GLY A 646 -7.22 3.51 -14.42
CA GLY A 646 -6.91 2.08 -14.55
C GLY A 646 -5.73 1.81 -15.50
N SER A 647 -5.99 1.06 -16.57
CA SER A 647 -5.00 0.64 -17.57
C SER A 647 -4.74 1.67 -18.68
N ASP A 648 -5.72 2.53 -18.95
CA ASP A 648 -5.63 3.63 -19.92
C ASP A 648 -4.79 4.78 -19.39
N LYS A 649 -4.38 4.67 -18.12
CA LYS A 649 -3.48 5.59 -17.45
C LYS A 649 -2.17 5.73 -18.21
N LYS A 650 -1.87 6.96 -18.63
CA LYS A 650 -0.67 7.32 -19.40
C LYS A 650 0.04 8.48 -18.73
N LEU A 651 1.36 8.53 -18.91
CA LEU A 651 2.18 9.66 -18.52
C LEU A 651 2.16 10.72 -19.61
N VAL A 652 1.96 11.98 -19.21
CA VAL A 652 2.06 13.14 -20.10
C VAL A 652 3.01 14.14 -19.47
N GLY A 653 4.11 14.44 -20.17
CA GLY A 653 5.05 15.48 -19.79
C GLY A 653 4.68 16.81 -20.46
N TYR A 654 4.48 17.83 -19.65
CA TYR A 654 4.37 19.22 -20.07
C TYR A 654 5.72 19.90 -19.88
N ILE A 655 6.26 20.50 -20.94
CA ILE A 655 7.55 21.18 -20.92
C ILE A 655 7.38 22.65 -21.25
N VAL A 656 8.19 23.49 -20.61
CA VAL A 656 8.42 24.88 -20.97
C VAL A 656 9.81 24.96 -21.56
N ALA A 657 9.94 25.42 -22.80
CA ALA A 657 11.23 25.61 -23.42
C ALA A 657 11.96 26.82 -22.79
N LYS A 658 13.29 26.79 -22.76
CA LYS A 658 14.07 27.98 -22.40
C LYS A 658 13.74 29.13 -23.37
N PRO A 659 13.76 30.38 -22.90
CA PRO A 659 13.61 31.54 -23.77
C PRO A 659 14.63 31.44 -24.91
N ASP A 660 14.17 31.58 -26.15
CA ASP A 660 15.04 31.74 -27.29
C ASP A 660 15.33 33.23 -27.43
N ASP A 661 16.50 33.68 -26.98
CA ASP A 661 16.92 35.09 -27.05
C ASP A 661 17.07 35.61 -28.51
N ASN A 662 16.80 34.76 -29.52
CA ASN A 662 16.86 35.10 -30.95
C ASN A 662 15.49 35.17 -31.65
N LEU A 663 14.36 35.10 -30.93
CA LEU A 663 13.00 35.18 -31.50
C LEU A 663 12.32 36.55 -31.30
#